data_AF-A0A7L3GI38-F1
#
_entry.id   AF-A0A7L3GI38-F1
#
_cell.length_a   1.000
_cell.length_b   1.000
_cell.length_c   1.000
_cell.angle_alpha   90.00
_cell.angle_beta   90.00
_cell.angle_gamma   90.00
#
_symmetry.space_group_name_H-M   'P 1'
#
loop_
_entity.id
_entity.type
_entity.pdbx_description
1 polymer ?
#
loop_
_entity_poly.entity_id
_entity_poly.type
_entity_poly.pdbx_seq_one_letter_code
_entity_poly.pdbx_strand_id
1 'polypeptide(L)'
;VDEKTVGEPGWLYGSFQGHFGWFPCNYVEKIPEGEKSLSPKKALLPPTVSLSTTSAASEPLSPSKSAEVSDYQNIPFSSLNVNTAWQQKSAFTRTVSPGSVSPIHGQGQPVENLKAQALCSWTAKKDNHLNFSKNDIITVLEQQENWWFGEVHGGRGWFPKSYVKLLPGSEIKKEEPEAIYASVNKKPNTQSYTAGEEYVALYSYSSSEPGDLTFTEGEEIRVTQKEGEWWTGSIDGRTGIFPSNYVRPKDQEASSNAGKTGTINKKPEIAQVTTAYAASGTEQLSLAPGQLILILKKNASGWWQGELQARGKKRQKGWFPASHVKLLGPSSERTTSAAPSVCQVIAMYDYMANNEDELSFSKGQLINVLNKDDADWWQGEISGVTGLFPSNYVKMTTDSDPSQQWCADLQSLDTMQPMERKRQGYIHELIQTEERYMDDLQLVLEVFQKPMADSGCLTEGEMGLIFVNWKELIMSNTKLLKALRVRKKTGGEKMPVQMIGDILAAELSHMQAYIRFCSCQLNGASLLQQKTDEDADFKDYLKKLALDPRCKGMPLSSFLLKPMQRITRYPLLIKSILENTPENHPDHSNLKLALERAEELCSQVNEGVREKENSDRLEWIQSHVQCEGLAEQPVFNSLTNCLGPRKLLHSGKLYKAKSSKELYGFLFNDFLLLTYMVKQFVSSGSDKLFSPKSNSQFKMYKMPVFLNEVLVKLPTDPSSDEPVFHISHIDRVYTLKTDNINERTAWVQKIKAASEQYIETEKKKREKAYQARSQKTSGIGRLMVHVIEATELKACKPNGKSNPYCEISMGSQSYTTRTLQDTLNPKWNFNCQFFIKDLYQDVLCITMFDRDQFSPDDFLGRTEIPVAKIRTEQERKGPTTKHLLLHEVPTGEVWVRFDLQLFDQKTLL
;
A
#
# COMPACT_ATOMS: atom_id res chain seq x y z
N VAL A 1 -5.60 -53.84 2.28
CA VAL A 1 -5.61 -53.37 0.88
C VAL A 1 -6.18 -54.52 0.07
N ASP A 2 -7.14 -54.25 -0.82
CA ASP A 2 -7.66 -55.29 -1.73
C ASP A 2 -6.79 -55.35 -2.98
N GLU A 3 -6.22 -56.52 -3.25
CA GLU A 3 -5.27 -56.73 -4.35
C GLU A 3 -5.93 -56.97 -5.70
N LYS A 4 -7.26 -57.17 -5.73
CA LYS A 4 -7.98 -57.47 -6.99
C LYS A 4 -8.37 -56.21 -7.77
N THR A 5 -8.18 -55.03 -7.19
CA THR A 5 -8.65 -53.76 -7.73
C THR A 5 -7.47 -52.89 -8.17
N VAL A 6 -7.19 -52.87 -9.49
CA VAL A 6 -6.10 -52.08 -10.09
C VAL A 6 -6.51 -50.60 -10.18
N GLY A 7 -5.65 -49.69 -9.70
CA GLY A 7 -5.87 -48.24 -9.71
C GLY A 7 -4.69 -47.44 -10.23
N GLU A 8 -4.79 -46.11 -10.14
CA GLU A 8 -3.74 -45.20 -10.61
C GLU A 8 -2.41 -45.36 -9.84
N PRO A 9 -1.24 -45.16 -10.50
CA PRO A 9 0.06 -45.24 -9.86
C PRO A 9 0.17 -44.33 -8.64
N GLY A 10 0.54 -44.89 -7.49
CA GLY A 10 0.65 -44.16 -6.22
C GLY A 10 -0.57 -44.24 -5.31
N TRP A 11 -1.61 -45.01 -5.66
CA TRP A 11 -2.79 -45.24 -4.82
C TRP A 11 -3.03 -46.74 -4.53
N LEU A 12 -3.53 -47.03 -3.32
CA LEU A 12 -3.92 -48.37 -2.86
C LEU A 12 -5.40 -48.36 -2.44
N TYR A 13 -6.18 -49.35 -2.90
CA TYR A 13 -7.58 -49.50 -2.46
C TYR A 13 -7.67 -50.30 -1.16
N GLY A 14 -8.41 -49.83 -0.17
CA GLY A 14 -8.53 -50.51 1.11
C GLY A 14 -9.72 -50.07 1.93
N SER A 15 -9.79 -50.55 3.17
CA SER A 15 -10.84 -50.19 4.13
C SER A 15 -10.25 -49.66 5.43
N PHE A 16 -10.78 -48.55 5.95
CA PHE A 16 -10.48 -48.05 7.28
C PHE A 16 -11.79 -47.83 8.05
N GLN A 17 -11.89 -48.41 9.25
CA GLN A 17 -13.09 -48.34 10.11
C GLN A 17 -14.41 -48.70 9.40
N GLY A 18 -14.37 -49.65 8.44
CA GLY A 18 -15.54 -50.11 7.69
C GLY A 18 -15.85 -49.31 6.40
N HIS A 19 -15.18 -48.20 6.15
CA HIS A 19 -15.31 -47.44 4.91
C HIS A 19 -14.22 -47.81 3.90
N PHE A 20 -14.62 -48.08 2.66
CA PHE A 20 -13.72 -48.46 1.57
C PHE A 20 -13.35 -47.25 0.69
N GLY A 21 -12.10 -47.16 0.24
CA GLY A 21 -11.60 -46.03 -0.55
C GLY A 21 -10.16 -46.18 -1.02
N TRP A 22 -9.71 -45.18 -1.80
CA TRP A 22 -8.34 -45.06 -2.29
C TRP A 22 -7.48 -44.26 -1.31
N PHE A 23 -6.31 -44.80 -0.97
CA PHE A 23 -5.34 -44.20 -0.06
C PHE A 23 -4.00 -43.97 -0.79
N PRO A 24 -3.33 -42.81 -0.63
CA PRO A 24 -2.06 -42.58 -1.31
C PRO A 24 -0.94 -43.40 -0.65
N CYS A 25 -0.09 -44.06 -1.47
CA CYS A 25 0.97 -44.97 -1.02
C CYS A 25 1.94 -44.35 0.01
N ASN A 26 2.14 -43.04 -0.03
CA ASN A 26 3.06 -42.32 0.87
C ASN A 26 2.54 -42.19 2.32
N TYR A 27 1.28 -42.57 2.58
CA TYR A 27 0.62 -42.39 3.87
C TYR A 27 0.08 -43.69 4.49
N VAL A 28 0.19 -44.82 3.78
CA VAL A 28 -0.26 -46.13 4.26
C VAL A 28 0.72 -47.23 3.84
N GLU A 29 1.08 -48.10 4.78
CA GLU A 29 1.89 -49.29 4.51
C GLU A 29 1.02 -50.55 4.48
N LYS A 30 1.44 -51.54 3.69
CA LYS A 30 0.74 -52.82 3.57
C LYS A 30 1.09 -53.72 4.75
N ILE A 31 0.14 -53.93 5.66
CA ILE A 31 0.26 -54.91 6.74
C ILE A 31 0.31 -56.32 6.11
N PRO A 32 1.35 -57.15 6.41
CA PRO A 32 1.41 -58.54 5.97
C PRO A 32 0.27 -59.38 6.58
N GLU A 33 -0.21 -60.39 5.85
CA GLU A 33 -1.24 -61.31 6.38
C GLU A 33 -0.69 -62.11 7.57
N GLY A 34 -1.06 -61.72 8.79
CA GLY A 34 -0.71 -62.43 10.02
C GLY A 34 -0.65 -61.59 11.30
N GLU A 35 -0.40 -60.28 11.21
CA GLU A 35 -0.26 -59.43 12.40
C GLU A 35 -1.59 -58.88 12.95
N LYS A 36 -1.77 -58.93 14.27
CA LYS A 36 -2.93 -58.37 14.98
C LYS A 36 -2.72 -56.90 15.35
N SER A 37 -3.79 -56.11 15.29
CA SER A 37 -3.78 -54.67 15.52
C SER A 37 -3.25 -54.24 16.91
N LEU A 38 -2.30 -53.30 16.92
CA LEU A 38 -1.82 -52.61 18.12
C LEU A 38 -2.55 -51.27 18.37
N SER A 39 -2.60 -50.82 19.62
CA SER A 39 -3.38 -49.65 20.05
C SER A 39 -2.59 -48.32 19.96
N PRO A 40 -3.26 -47.16 19.79
CA PRO A 40 -2.62 -45.92 19.35
C PRO A 40 -1.97 -45.11 20.49
N LYS A 41 -0.88 -45.62 21.08
CA LYS A 41 0.00 -44.86 21.99
C LYS A 41 1.49 -45.21 21.85
N LYS A 42 2.06 -45.09 20.63
CA LYS A 42 3.51 -44.93 20.37
C LYS A 42 3.76 -44.54 18.90
N ALA A 43 3.72 -43.24 18.61
CA ALA A 43 3.99 -42.70 17.27
C ALA A 43 4.66 -41.30 17.32
N LEU A 44 5.60 -41.12 18.26
CA LEU A 44 6.40 -39.88 18.42
C LEU A 44 7.82 -40.21 18.92
N LEU A 45 8.55 -41.06 18.19
CA LEU A 45 10.02 -41.15 18.23
C LEU A 45 10.54 -41.62 16.86
N PRO A 46 11.64 -41.06 16.34
CA PRO A 46 12.29 -41.55 15.12
C PRO A 46 13.07 -42.85 15.37
N PRO A 47 13.27 -43.72 14.35
CA PRO A 47 13.94 -45.00 14.52
C PRO A 47 15.47 -44.87 14.65
N THR A 48 16.04 -45.54 15.66
CA THR A 48 17.48 -45.76 15.78
C THR A 48 17.90 -46.91 14.87
N VAL A 49 18.76 -46.65 13.88
CA VAL A 49 19.27 -47.71 12.99
C VAL A 49 20.54 -48.33 13.55
N SER A 50 20.44 -49.58 14.01
CA SER A 50 21.59 -50.44 14.30
C SER A 50 22.05 -51.12 13.01
N LEU A 51 23.35 -51.05 12.69
CA LEU A 51 23.95 -51.75 11.56
C LEU A 51 24.14 -53.25 11.85
N SER A 52 23.64 -54.11 10.96
CA SER A 52 24.00 -55.53 10.89
C SER A 52 24.34 -55.90 9.45
N THR A 53 25.52 -56.46 9.25
CA THR A 53 26.07 -56.91 7.97
C THR A 53 25.49 -58.24 7.49
N THR A 54 25.23 -58.40 6.19
CA THR A 54 25.65 -59.60 5.43
C THR A 54 25.48 -59.42 3.91
N SER A 55 26.26 -60.19 3.16
CA SER A 55 26.44 -60.14 1.70
C SER A 55 25.62 -61.18 0.93
N ALA A 56 25.20 -60.91 -0.31
CA ALA A 56 25.37 -61.83 -1.45
C ALA A 56 24.94 -61.24 -2.82
N ALA A 57 25.77 -61.51 -3.83
CA ALA A 57 25.49 -61.80 -5.25
C ALA A 57 24.40 -61.04 -6.03
N SER A 58 24.85 -60.33 -7.07
CA SER A 58 24.12 -59.93 -8.27
C SER A 58 24.45 -60.84 -9.46
N GLU A 59 23.50 -61.13 -10.36
CA GLU A 59 23.66 -61.35 -11.82
C GLU A 59 22.32 -61.80 -12.48
N PRO A 60 22.14 -61.79 -13.82
CA PRO A 60 22.11 -60.61 -14.68
C PRO A 60 20.91 -60.61 -15.68
N LEU A 61 20.76 -59.58 -16.51
CA LEU A 61 20.50 -59.69 -17.96
C LEU A 61 20.40 -58.30 -18.65
N SER A 62 20.70 -58.28 -19.95
CA SER A 62 20.96 -57.11 -20.79
C SER A 62 20.21 -57.24 -22.15
N PRO A 63 20.60 -56.60 -23.28
CA PRO A 63 20.48 -55.16 -23.59
C PRO A 63 19.77 -54.86 -24.93
N SER A 64 19.37 -53.60 -25.17
CA SER A 64 19.29 -52.93 -26.50
C SER A 64 18.79 -51.48 -26.32
N LYS A 65 19.12 -50.47 -27.15
CA LYS A 65 20.03 -50.34 -28.31
C LYS A 65 20.55 -48.88 -28.41
N SER A 66 21.77 -48.71 -28.90
CA SER A 66 22.39 -47.48 -29.43
C SER A 66 21.87 -47.15 -30.85
N ALA A 67 22.21 -46.05 -31.55
CA ALA A 67 22.65 -44.66 -31.27
C ALA A 67 22.77 -43.93 -32.65
N GLU A 68 22.79 -42.59 -32.70
CA GLU A 68 23.32 -41.71 -33.79
C GLU A 68 23.00 -40.25 -33.36
N VAL A 69 23.85 -39.22 -33.19
CA VAL A 69 25.21 -38.77 -33.66
C VAL A 69 25.10 -37.59 -34.66
N SER A 70 26.06 -36.64 -34.56
CA SER A 70 26.23 -35.34 -35.26
C SER A 70 25.39 -34.15 -34.72
N ASP A 71 25.89 -32.91 -34.63
CA ASP A 71 27.28 -32.44 -34.63
C ASP A 71 27.40 -31.06 -33.92
N TYR A 72 28.58 -30.71 -33.40
CA TYR A 72 28.83 -29.42 -32.72
C TYR A 72 29.38 -28.34 -33.67
N GLN A 73 28.73 -27.19 -33.76
CA GLN A 73 29.37 -25.91 -34.14
C GLN A 73 28.87 -24.74 -33.27
N ASN A 74 29.81 -23.90 -32.83
CA ASN A 74 29.56 -22.71 -31.99
C ASN A 74 29.34 -21.45 -32.85
N ILE A 75 28.23 -20.73 -32.66
CA ILE A 75 28.00 -19.32 -33.04
C ILE A 75 27.11 -18.68 -31.94
N PRO A 76 27.23 -17.36 -31.61
CA PRO A 76 27.15 -16.90 -30.21
C PRO A 76 25.75 -16.47 -29.71
N PHE A 77 25.68 -16.20 -28.40
CA PHE A 77 24.50 -15.76 -27.65
C PHE A 77 23.88 -14.44 -28.14
N SER A 78 22.86 -14.52 -29.01
CA SER A 78 21.85 -13.45 -29.15
C SER A 78 20.60 -13.88 -29.93
N SER A 79 19.75 -14.74 -29.35
CA SER A 79 18.27 -14.77 -29.58
C SER A 79 17.63 -16.00 -28.94
N LEU A 80 16.76 -15.80 -27.95
CA LEU A 80 15.72 -16.76 -27.58
C LEU A 80 14.40 -15.98 -27.48
N ASN A 81 13.43 -16.34 -28.32
CA ASN A 81 12.10 -15.76 -28.27
C ASN A 81 11.43 -16.11 -26.94
N VAL A 82 11.15 -15.10 -26.14
CA VAL A 82 10.26 -15.23 -24.98
C VAL A 82 8.84 -15.39 -25.52
N ASN A 83 8.17 -16.49 -25.16
CA ASN A 83 6.78 -16.73 -25.53
C ASN A 83 5.89 -15.59 -25.03
N THR A 84 5.16 -14.96 -25.95
CA THR A 84 4.25 -13.83 -25.72
C THR A 84 2.94 -14.26 -25.08
N ALA A 85 3.04 -14.64 -23.81
CA ALA A 85 2.02 -14.41 -22.79
C ALA A 85 2.70 -13.67 -21.62
N TRP A 86 1.94 -13.19 -20.63
CA TRP A 86 2.42 -12.39 -19.47
C TRP A 86 2.57 -10.87 -19.66
N GLN A 87 2.17 -10.28 -20.79
CA GLN A 87 1.78 -8.87 -20.82
C GLN A 87 0.30 -8.69 -20.48
N GLN A 88 -0.02 -8.77 -19.18
CA GLN A 88 -1.11 -8.08 -18.48
C GLN A 88 -1.17 -8.59 -17.04
N LYS A 89 -0.69 -7.79 -16.08
CA LYS A 89 -1.02 -7.87 -14.64
C LYS A 89 -0.52 -6.62 -13.93
N SER A 90 -1.45 -5.71 -13.64
CA SER A 90 -1.23 -4.59 -12.70
C SER A 90 -0.96 -5.13 -11.29
N ALA A 91 -0.04 -4.48 -10.57
CA ALA A 91 0.35 -4.87 -9.23
C ALA A 91 -0.58 -4.27 -8.15
N PHE A 92 -1.72 -4.91 -7.94
CA PHE A 92 -2.38 -4.95 -6.62
C PHE A 92 -2.85 -6.38 -6.35
N THR A 93 -2.55 -6.89 -5.15
CA THR A 93 -2.72 -8.31 -4.82
C THR A 93 -4.20 -8.69 -4.75
N ARG A 94 -4.66 -9.37 -5.80
CA ARG A 94 -5.91 -10.13 -5.85
C ARG A 94 -5.92 -11.17 -4.72
N THR A 95 -6.88 -11.07 -3.78
CA THR A 95 -7.13 -12.16 -2.82
C THR A 95 -7.77 -13.35 -3.56
N VAL A 96 -6.94 -14.33 -3.93
CA VAL A 96 -7.40 -15.58 -4.53
C VAL A 96 -7.69 -16.58 -3.43
N SER A 97 -8.95 -16.68 -3.01
CA SER A 97 -9.41 -17.80 -2.17
C SER A 97 -9.56 -19.07 -3.02
N PRO A 98 -9.05 -20.24 -2.58
CA PRO A 98 -9.47 -21.51 -3.15
C PRO A 98 -10.91 -21.80 -2.73
N GLY A 99 -11.81 -21.96 -3.71
CA GLY A 99 -13.06 -22.71 -3.57
C GLY A 99 -14.11 -22.23 -2.55
N SER A 100 -14.95 -21.27 -2.94
CA SER A 100 -16.38 -21.34 -2.61
C SER A 100 -17.21 -20.99 -3.84
N VAL A 101 -18.18 -21.86 -4.16
CA VAL A 101 -19.08 -21.68 -5.30
C VAL A 101 -20.16 -20.67 -4.89
N SER A 102 -20.45 -19.69 -5.74
CA SER A 102 -21.58 -18.78 -5.48
C SER A 102 -22.87 -19.49 -5.87
N PRO A 103 -23.92 -19.45 -5.04
CA PRO A 103 -25.17 -20.17 -5.31
C PRO A 103 -25.89 -19.72 -6.59
N ILE A 104 -26.73 -20.60 -7.12
CA ILE A 104 -27.55 -20.36 -8.31
C ILE A 104 -28.86 -19.68 -7.87
N HIS A 105 -29.23 -18.59 -8.54
CA HIS A 105 -30.46 -17.84 -8.28
C HIS A 105 -31.70 -18.71 -8.54
N GLY A 106 -32.66 -18.70 -7.61
CA GLY A 106 -33.89 -19.50 -7.69
C GLY A 106 -33.79 -20.93 -7.15
N GLN A 107 -32.75 -21.27 -6.39
CA GLN A 107 -32.62 -22.57 -5.70
C GLN A 107 -32.69 -22.46 -4.16
N GLY A 108 -32.78 -21.25 -3.61
CA GLY A 108 -32.85 -20.97 -2.18
C GLY A 108 -34.27 -20.73 -1.67
N GLN A 109 -34.38 -20.47 -0.37
CA GLN A 109 -35.64 -20.01 0.19
C GLN A 109 -35.89 -18.55 -0.23
N PRO A 110 -37.02 -18.25 -0.91
CA PRO A 110 -37.46 -16.88 -1.08
C PRO A 110 -37.90 -16.33 0.27
N VAL A 111 -37.60 -15.05 0.53
CA VAL A 111 -37.94 -14.42 1.81
C VAL A 111 -38.59 -13.07 1.56
N GLU A 112 -39.81 -12.91 2.05
CA GLU A 112 -40.53 -11.64 1.98
C GLU A 112 -40.22 -10.75 3.19
N ASN A 113 -40.14 -9.45 2.97
CA ASN A 113 -40.05 -8.39 3.99
C ASN A 113 -38.82 -8.41 4.91
N LEU A 114 -37.79 -9.22 4.64
CA LEU A 114 -36.59 -9.30 5.47
C LEU A 114 -35.55 -8.24 5.06
N LYS A 115 -35.20 -7.35 6.00
CA LYS A 115 -34.19 -6.30 5.80
C LYS A 115 -32.96 -6.54 6.66
N ALA A 116 -31.79 -6.23 6.13
CA ALA A 116 -30.52 -6.36 6.84
C ALA A 116 -29.64 -5.13 6.63
N GLN A 117 -29.03 -4.63 7.71
CA GLN A 117 -28.14 -3.48 7.69
C GLN A 117 -26.69 -3.91 7.52
N ALA A 118 -25.96 -3.31 6.57
CA ALA A 118 -24.56 -3.58 6.33
C ALA A 118 -23.68 -3.14 7.51
N LEU A 119 -22.87 -4.05 8.05
CA LEU A 119 -21.92 -3.78 9.13
C LEU A 119 -20.61 -3.14 8.62
N CYS A 120 -20.29 -3.36 7.35
CA CYS A 120 -19.15 -2.79 6.65
C CYS A 120 -19.43 -2.78 5.13
N SER A 121 -18.70 -1.95 4.38
CA SER A 121 -18.84 -1.89 2.92
C SER A 121 -18.34 -3.18 2.26
N TRP A 122 -19.01 -3.59 1.19
CA TRP A 122 -18.69 -4.78 0.41
C TRP A 122 -18.69 -4.47 -1.09
N THR A 123 -17.60 -4.86 -1.75
CA THR A 123 -17.44 -4.73 -3.20
C THR A 123 -17.66 -6.08 -3.88
N ALA A 124 -18.47 -6.09 -4.93
CA ALA A 124 -18.79 -7.25 -5.73
C ALA A 124 -17.52 -7.93 -6.29
N LYS A 125 -17.40 -9.25 -6.09
CA LYS A 125 -16.24 -10.04 -6.56
C LYS A 125 -16.53 -10.81 -7.85
N LYS A 126 -17.77 -10.74 -8.33
CA LYS A 126 -18.31 -11.31 -9.57
C LYS A 126 -19.47 -10.42 -10.03
N ASP A 127 -19.83 -10.49 -11.31
CA ASP A 127 -20.90 -9.67 -11.90
C ASP A 127 -22.30 -9.94 -11.28
N ASN A 128 -22.47 -11.09 -10.61
CA ASN A 128 -23.69 -11.46 -9.89
C ASN A 128 -23.64 -11.17 -8.37
N HIS A 129 -22.66 -10.41 -7.89
CA HIS A 129 -22.55 -10.00 -6.48
C HIS A 129 -23.08 -8.57 -6.28
N LEU A 130 -23.68 -8.30 -5.13
CA LEU A 130 -24.16 -6.97 -4.76
C LEU A 130 -22.99 -6.07 -4.33
N ASN A 131 -23.08 -4.76 -4.56
CA ASN A 131 -22.21 -3.75 -3.95
C ASN A 131 -23.02 -2.96 -2.92
N PHE A 132 -22.42 -2.66 -1.76
CA PHE A 132 -23.04 -1.83 -0.73
C PHE A 132 -22.01 -1.18 0.19
N SER A 133 -22.42 -0.09 0.84
CA SER A 133 -21.63 0.65 1.84
C SER A 133 -22.00 0.24 3.27
N LYS A 134 -21.13 0.55 4.22
CA LYS A 134 -21.43 0.41 5.64
C LYS A 134 -22.69 1.22 6.01
N ASN A 135 -23.57 0.61 6.81
CA ASN A 135 -24.89 1.08 7.25
C ASN A 135 -26.02 1.01 6.21
N ASP A 136 -25.77 0.62 4.96
CA ASP A 136 -26.80 0.41 3.94
C ASP A 136 -27.87 -0.59 4.40
N ILE A 137 -29.15 -0.33 4.10
CA ILE A 137 -30.26 -1.26 4.37
C ILE A 137 -30.56 -2.06 3.10
N ILE A 138 -30.15 -3.33 3.10
CA ILE A 138 -30.33 -4.27 2.00
C ILE A 138 -31.66 -5.01 2.21
N THR A 139 -32.50 -5.06 1.18
CA THR A 139 -33.70 -5.91 1.18
C THR A 139 -33.30 -7.31 0.71
N VAL A 140 -33.46 -8.31 1.57
CA VAL A 140 -33.11 -9.71 1.29
C VAL A 140 -34.28 -10.38 0.58
N LEU A 141 -34.00 -10.99 -0.57
CA LEU A 141 -34.99 -11.61 -1.46
C LEU A 141 -34.88 -13.14 -1.48
N GLU A 142 -33.66 -13.68 -1.35
CA GLU A 142 -33.39 -15.13 -1.34
C GLU A 142 -32.27 -15.44 -0.33
N GLN A 143 -32.35 -16.57 0.38
CA GLN A 143 -31.30 -17.03 1.29
C GLN A 143 -30.80 -18.43 0.93
N GLN A 144 -29.47 -18.60 0.87
CA GLN A 144 -28.79 -19.90 0.73
C GLN A 144 -27.54 -19.95 1.64
N GLU A 145 -27.62 -20.73 2.72
CA GLU A 145 -26.52 -20.93 3.68
C GLU A 145 -25.91 -19.61 4.21
N ASN A 146 -24.68 -19.30 3.78
CA ASN A 146 -23.90 -18.12 4.17
C ASN A 146 -23.97 -16.98 3.13
N TRP A 147 -24.74 -17.14 2.05
CA TRP A 147 -24.93 -16.14 0.99
C TRP A 147 -26.40 -15.77 0.86
N TRP A 148 -26.67 -14.47 0.81
CA TRP A 148 -28.00 -13.89 0.63
C TRP A 148 -28.06 -13.13 -0.68
N PHE A 149 -29.18 -13.22 -1.40
CA PHE A 149 -29.46 -12.41 -2.57
C PHE A 149 -30.35 -11.25 -2.13
N GLY A 150 -30.03 -10.04 -2.56
CA GLY A 150 -30.81 -8.87 -2.18
C GLY A 150 -30.61 -7.68 -3.09
N GLU A 151 -31.32 -6.61 -2.74
CA GLU A 151 -31.39 -5.37 -3.49
C GLU A 151 -31.05 -4.17 -2.60
N VAL A 152 -30.19 -3.29 -3.11
CA VAL A 152 -29.91 -1.96 -2.55
C VAL A 152 -29.45 -1.02 -3.66
N HIS A 153 -29.78 0.27 -3.57
CA HIS A 153 -29.41 1.29 -4.56
C HIS A 153 -29.76 0.93 -6.03
N GLY A 154 -30.80 0.12 -6.26
CA GLY A 154 -31.21 -0.36 -7.58
C GLY A 154 -30.33 -1.48 -8.17
N GLY A 155 -29.27 -1.90 -7.47
CA GLY A 155 -28.48 -3.08 -7.81
C GLY A 155 -29.03 -4.33 -7.13
N ARG A 156 -28.93 -5.48 -7.81
CA ARG A 156 -29.28 -6.81 -7.26
C ARG A 156 -28.10 -7.75 -7.34
N GLY A 157 -27.90 -8.58 -6.32
CA GLY A 157 -26.83 -9.57 -6.33
C GLY A 157 -26.67 -10.35 -5.04
N TRP A 158 -25.75 -11.31 -5.07
CA TRP A 158 -25.35 -12.12 -3.92
C TRP A 158 -24.35 -11.39 -3.02
N PHE A 159 -24.49 -11.55 -1.71
CA PHE A 159 -23.55 -11.08 -0.70
C PHE A 159 -23.44 -12.03 0.50
N PRO A 160 -22.34 -12.02 1.27
CA PRO A 160 -22.20 -12.90 2.43
C PRO A 160 -23.02 -12.40 3.63
N LYS A 161 -23.74 -13.30 4.29
CA LYS A 161 -24.52 -13.02 5.51
C LYS A 161 -23.70 -12.37 6.62
N SER A 162 -22.42 -12.71 6.75
CA SER A 162 -21.51 -12.19 7.78
C SER A 162 -21.21 -10.69 7.67
N TYR A 163 -21.57 -10.04 6.56
CA TYR A 163 -21.37 -8.60 6.35
C TYR A 163 -22.58 -7.75 6.76
N VAL A 164 -23.68 -8.37 7.20
CA VAL A 164 -24.93 -7.68 7.54
C VAL A 164 -25.48 -8.12 8.91
N LYS A 165 -26.22 -7.22 9.55
CA LYS A 165 -27.02 -7.48 10.75
C LYS A 165 -28.50 -7.46 10.38
N LEU A 166 -29.23 -8.49 10.79
CA LEU A 166 -30.68 -8.57 10.64
C LEU A 166 -31.39 -7.41 11.38
N LEU A 167 -32.30 -6.73 10.68
CA LEU A 167 -33.25 -5.82 11.31
C LEU A 167 -34.54 -6.60 11.60
N PRO A 168 -35.06 -6.59 12.85
CA PRO A 168 -36.25 -7.34 13.19
C PRO A 168 -37.48 -6.80 12.45
N GLY A 169 -38.12 -7.65 11.63
CA GLY A 169 -39.41 -7.37 11.01
C GLY A 169 -40.56 -7.55 11.99
N SER A 170 -41.62 -6.76 11.83
CA SER A 170 -42.74 -6.71 12.78
C SER A 170 -43.64 -7.95 12.72
N GLU A 171 -43.71 -8.70 13.82
CA GLU A 171 -44.83 -9.61 14.10
C GLU A 171 -45.70 -9.11 15.26
N ILE A 172 -46.91 -9.66 15.31
CA ILE A 172 -48.12 -9.14 15.97
C ILE A 172 -48.02 -9.14 17.51
N LYS A 173 -48.58 -8.09 18.13
CA LYS A 173 -48.67 -7.90 19.59
C LYS A 173 -49.41 -9.03 20.32
N LYS A 174 -49.01 -9.28 21.56
CA LYS A 174 -49.93 -9.58 22.67
C LYS A 174 -49.60 -8.68 23.87
N GLU A 175 -50.64 -8.11 24.45
CA GLU A 175 -50.63 -7.38 25.74
C GLU A 175 -50.45 -8.41 26.89
N GLU A 176 -50.13 -8.07 28.14
CA GLU A 176 -50.64 -7.01 29.03
C GLU A 176 -49.68 -6.90 30.29
N PRO A 177 -49.98 -6.20 31.42
CA PRO A 177 -49.59 -4.81 31.68
C PRO A 177 -48.67 -4.57 32.92
N GLU A 178 -48.27 -3.30 33.12
CA GLU A 178 -48.09 -2.55 34.40
C GLU A 178 -47.26 -3.12 35.58
N ALA A 179 -46.58 -2.35 36.46
CA ALA A 179 -46.15 -0.94 36.51
C ALA A 179 -45.23 -0.76 37.76
N ILE A 180 -44.98 0.51 38.14
CA ILE A 180 -44.66 1.03 39.49
C ILE A 180 -43.19 1.37 39.84
N TYR A 181 -42.95 2.70 39.94
CA TYR A 181 -42.14 3.50 40.88
C TYR A 181 -40.72 3.04 41.35
N ALA A 182 -39.76 3.93 41.63
CA ALA A 182 -39.60 5.36 41.35
C ALA A 182 -38.16 5.80 41.70
N SER A 183 -37.69 6.88 41.06
CA SER A 183 -36.47 7.58 41.44
C SER A 183 -36.76 8.66 42.51
N VAL A 184 -35.88 8.78 43.52
CA VAL A 184 -35.95 9.83 44.54
C VAL A 184 -34.85 10.87 44.28
N ASN A 185 -35.29 12.13 44.14
CA ASN A 185 -34.45 13.30 43.91
C ASN A 185 -33.70 13.77 45.17
N LYS A 186 -32.60 14.51 44.97
CA LYS A 186 -32.46 15.85 45.58
C LYS A 186 -31.60 16.80 44.73
N LYS A 187 -32.16 18.01 44.52
CA LYS A 187 -31.65 19.16 43.74
C LYS A 187 -30.88 20.13 44.68
N PRO A 188 -30.59 21.41 44.32
CA PRO A 188 -30.40 22.06 43.00
C PRO A 188 -29.07 22.86 42.91
N ASN A 189 -28.78 23.45 41.75
CA ASN A 189 -28.46 24.88 41.73
C ASN A 189 -29.06 25.56 40.50
N THR A 190 -29.41 26.85 40.61
CA THR A 190 -30.38 27.51 39.72
C THR A 190 -29.71 28.59 38.87
N GLN A 191 -29.84 28.50 37.54
CA GLN A 191 -29.71 29.64 36.64
C GLN A 191 -30.86 29.67 35.62
N SER A 192 -31.18 30.87 35.15
CA SER A 192 -32.47 31.25 34.57
C SER A 192 -32.64 30.88 33.09
N TYR A 193 -33.86 30.50 32.72
CA TYR A 193 -34.28 30.30 31.33
C TYR A 193 -34.13 31.59 30.50
N THR A 194 -33.45 31.49 29.36
CA THR A 194 -33.54 32.48 28.27
C THR A 194 -34.76 32.19 27.40
N ALA A 195 -35.37 33.25 26.84
CA ALA A 195 -36.50 33.10 25.94
C ALA A 195 -36.07 32.38 24.64
N GLY A 196 -36.84 31.37 24.23
CA GLY A 196 -36.60 30.66 22.97
C GLY A 196 -36.80 31.58 21.76
N GLU A 197 -35.79 31.64 20.91
CA GLU A 197 -35.75 32.44 19.68
C GLU A 197 -36.71 31.88 18.60
N GLU A 198 -37.28 32.78 17.79
CA GLU A 198 -38.19 32.44 16.68
C GLU A 198 -37.44 32.34 15.35
N TYR A 199 -37.66 31.23 14.64
CA TYR A 199 -37.08 30.92 13.34
C TYR A 199 -38.19 30.65 12.32
N VAL A 200 -37.90 30.81 11.03
CA VAL A 200 -38.82 30.50 9.93
C VAL A 200 -38.24 29.39 9.07
N ALA A 201 -39.06 28.39 8.73
CA ALA A 201 -38.67 27.30 7.85
C ALA A 201 -38.35 27.80 6.43
N LEU A 202 -37.13 27.53 5.95
CA LEU A 202 -36.68 27.81 4.59
C LEU A 202 -37.13 26.73 3.59
N TYR A 203 -37.39 25.51 4.07
CA TYR A 203 -37.81 24.37 3.28
C TYR A 203 -38.75 23.50 4.11
N SER A 204 -39.69 22.80 3.47
CA SER A 204 -40.52 21.80 4.14
C SER A 204 -39.67 20.61 4.61
N TYR A 205 -39.85 20.19 5.86
CA TYR A 205 -39.20 19.03 6.44
C TYR A 205 -40.26 18.03 6.93
N SER A 206 -40.25 16.81 6.39
CA SER A 206 -41.20 15.75 6.76
C SER A 206 -40.46 14.46 7.08
N SER A 207 -40.66 13.94 8.29
CA SER A 207 -40.07 12.70 8.77
C SER A 207 -41.15 11.74 9.29
N SER A 208 -40.90 10.44 9.14
CA SER A 208 -41.74 9.36 9.66
C SER A 208 -41.22 8.77 10.98
N GLU A 209 -40.14 9.32 11.55
CA GLU A 209 -39.55 8.83 12.79
C GLU A 209 -40.23 9.43 14.04
N PRO A 210 -40.54 8.63 15.10
CA PRO A 210 -41.20 9.15 16.30
C PRO A 210 -40.25 10.01 17.15
N GLY A 211 -40.35 11.33 17.02
CA GLY A 211 -39.52 12.30 17.75
C GLY A 211 -39.15 13.54 16.93
N ASP A 212 -39.32 13.47 15.60
CA ASP A 212 -38.98 14.55 14.69
C ASP A 212 -40.12 15.58 14.56
N LEU A 213 -39.76 16.85 14.42
CA LEU A 213 -40.70 17.95 14.21
C LEU A 213 -40.91 18.16 12.70
N THR A 214 -42.03 17.68 12.17
CA THR A 214 -42.41 17.88 10.75
C THR A 214 -43.11 19.24 10.55
N PHE A 215 -42.70 19.97 9.51
CA PHE A 215 -43.19 21.32 9.16
C PHE A 215 -43.06 21.64 7.66
N THR A 216 -43.70 22.72 7.22
CA THR A 216 -43.70 23.20 5.83
C THR A 216 -42.95 24.53 5.66
N GLU A 217 -42.43 24.78 4.46
CA GLU A 217 -41.73 26.02 4.09
C GLU A 217 -42.57 27.25 4.45
N GLY A 218 -42.00 28.16 5.24
CA GLY A 218 -42.66 29.35 5.77
C GLY A 218 -43.28 29.22 7.17
N GLU A 219 -43.36 28.03 7.77
CA GLU A 219 -43.85 27.89 9.15
C GLU A 219 -42.87 28.47 10.18
N GLU A 220 -43.41 29.04 11.27
CA GLU A 220 -42.64 29.66 12.34
C GLU A 220 -42.37 28.65 13.47
N ILE A 221 -41.10 28.49 13.83
CA ILE A 221 -40.59 27.46 14.73
C ILE A 221 -39.88 28.12 15.89
N ARG A 222 -40.31 27.82 17.10
CA ARG A 222 -39.67 28.33 18.32
C ARG A 222 -38.62 27.34 18.81
N VAL A 223 -37.36 27.71 18.68
CA VAL A 223 -36.23 26.83 19.01
C VAL A 223 -36.02 26.80 20.53
N THR A 224 -35.96 25.60 21.10
CA THR A 224 -35.80 25.36 22.55
C THR A 224 -34.42 24.81 22.92
N GLN A 225 -33.72 24.14 21.99
CA GLN A 225 -32.36 23.62 22.21
C GLN A 225 -31.59 23.57 20.87
N LYS A 226 -30.31 23.93 20.88
CA LYS A 226 -29.42 23.91 19.70
C LYS A 226 -28.17 23.08 19.98
N GLU A 227 -28.13 21.82 19.53
CA GLU A 227 -26.97 20.94 19.70
C GLU A 227 -26.54 20.35 18.36
N GLY A 228 -25.42 20.85 17.82
CA GLY A 228 -24.92 20.44 16.51
C GLY A 228 -25.86 20.80 15.35
N GLU A 229 -25.99 19.88 14.39
CA GLU A 229 -26.75 20.06 13.15
C GLU A 229 -28.26 19.76 13.30
N TRP A 230 -28.68 19.22 14.44
CA TRP A 230 -30.09 18.89 14.73
C TRP A 230 -30.57 19.66 15.95
N TRP A 231 -31.57 20.52 15.76
CA TRP A 231 -32.11 21.39 16.81
C TRP A 231 -33.47 20.90 17.30
N THR A 232 -33.79 21.17 18.55
CA THR A 232 -35.11 20.90 19.13
C THR A 232 -35.91 22.19 19.16
N GLY A 233 -37.16 22.13 18.74
CA GLY A 233 -38.08 23.27 18.81
C GLY A 233 -39.54 22.83 18.82
N SER A 234 -40.45 23.79 18.78
CA SER A 234 -41.88 23.53 18.79
C SER A 234 -42.69 24.45 17.88
N ILE A 235 -43.79 23.90 17.37
CA ILE A 235 -44.80 24.54 16.50
C ILE A 235 -46.17 24.11 17.03
N ASP A 236 -47.01 25.07 17.43
CA ASP A 236 -48.38 24.84 17.92
C ASP A 236 -48.53 23.69 18.94
N GLY A 237 -47.56 23.59 19.86
CA GLY A 237 -47.54 22.58 20.92
C GLY A 237 -46.96 21.21 20.54
N ARG A 238 -46.67 20.96 19.26
CA ARG A 238 -45.86 19.81 18.83
C ARG A 238 -44.38 20.13 19.03
N THR A 239 -43.62 19.21 19.63
CA THR A 239 -42.18 19.38 19.91
C THR A 239 -41.41 18.21 19.33
N GLY A 240 -40.25 18.46 18.74
CA GLY A 240 -39.39 17.43 18.17
C GLY A 240 -38.06 18.00 17.66
N ILE A 241 -37.21 17.12 17.15
CA ILE A 241 -35.93 17.48 16.54
C ILE A 241 -36.05 17.70 15.03
N PHE A 242 -35.20 18.57 14.47
CA PHE A 242 -35.15 18.85 13.04
C PHE A 242 -33.79 19.43 12.62
N PRO A 243 -33.40 19.35 11.32
CA PRO A 243 -32.12 19.88 10.85
C PRO A 243 -32.05 21.41 10.91
N SER A 244 -30.98 21.95 11.47
CA SER A 244 -30.82 23.40 11.70
C SER A 244 -30.73 24.23 10.41
N ASN A 245 -30.24 23.64 9.33
CA ASN A 245 -30.13 24.26 8.01
C ASN A 245 -31.48 24.41 7.27
N TYR A 246 -32.57 23.85 7.81
CA TYR A 246 -33.93 24.02 7.26
C TYR A 246 -34.64 25.28 7.78
N VAL A 247 -34.02 26.05 8.67
CA VAL A 247 -34.62 27.25 9.30
C VAL A 247 -33.67 28.44 9.28
N ARG A 248 -34.21 29.66 9.38
CA ARG A 248 -33.44 30.90 9.58
C ARG A 248 -34.02 31.80 10.67
N PRO A 249 -33.21 32.67 11.31
CA PRO A 249 -33.73 33.68 12.24
C PRO A 249 -34.75 34.59 11.56
N LYS A 250 -35.71 35.09 12.34
CA LYS A 250 -36.72 36.08 11.90
C LYS A 250 -36.20 37.49 12.18
N ASP A 251 -35.72 38.18 11.14
CA ASP A 251 -35.12 39.52 11.27
C ASP A 251 -36.11 40.58 11.76
N GLN A 252 -35.67 41.51 12.61
CA GLN A 252 -36.42 42.71 13.03
C GLN A 252 -35.99 43.94 12.22
N GLU A 253 -36.95 44.67 11.64
CA GLU A 253 -36.69 45.79 10.72
C GLU A 253 -36.19 47.08 11.39
N ALA A 254 -35.34 47.84 10.68
CA ALA A 254 -35.02 49.24 10.98
C ALA A 254 -34.74 50.07 9.70
N SER A 255 -35.05 51.37 9.74
CA SER A 255 -35.38 52.18 8.56
C SER A 255 -34.23 52.93 7.83
N SER A 256 -34.37 53.02 6.51
CA SER A 256 -34.13 54.18 5.59
C SER A 256 -32.88 55.08 5.72
N ASN A 257 -32.14 55.27 4.60
CA ASN A 257 -32.10 56.57 3.87
C ASN A 257 -31.38 56.52 2.49
N ALA A 258 -31.65 57.52 1.63
CA ALA A 258 -31.20 57.66 0.23
C ALA A 258 -29.90 58.49 0.07
N GLY A 259 -29.19 58.59 -1.07
CA GLY A 259 -29.37 58.02 -2.43
C GLY A 259 -28.47 58.74 -3.48
N LYS A 260 -28.79 58.59 -4.80
CA LYS A 260 -28.17 59.25 -6.00
C LYS A 260 -26.74 58.79 -6.37
N THR A 261 -26.24 58.77 -7.63
CA THR A 261 -26.75 58.93 -9.02
C THR A 261 -25.65 58.45 -10.00
N GLY A 262 -25.96 57.88 -11.18
CA GLY A 262 -24.93 57.74 -12.26
C GLY A 262 -25.22 56.73 -13.40
N THR A 263 -25.12 57.19 -14.64
CA THR A 263 -25.31 56.45 -15.92
C THR A 263 -23.95 56.16 -16.60
N ILE A 264 -23.76 55.22 -17.54
CA ILE A 264 -24.59 54.17 -18.19
C ILE A 264 -23.64 53.07 -18.74
N ASN A 265 -24.07 51.80 -18.82
CA ASN A 265 -23.58 50.77 -19.79
C ASN A 265 -24.25 49.40 -19.53
N LYS A 266 -25.30 49.03 -20.28
CA LYS A 266 -25.99 47.73 -20.11
C LYS A 266 -25.50 46.67 -21.10
N LYS A 267 -25.16 45.48 -20.57
CA LYS A 267 -24.95 44.25 -21.34
C LYS A 267 -26.25 43.78 -22.03
N PRO A 268 -26.16 43.01 -23.13
CA PRO A 268 -27.34 42.41 -23.78
C PRO A 268 -28.14 41.52 -22.83
N GLU A 269 -29.46 41.74 -22.75
CA GLU A 269 -30.39 40.89 -21.98
C GLU A 269 -30.84 39.70 -22.84
N ILE A 270 -30.76 38.48 -22.32
CA ILE A 270 -31.19 37.25 -23.00
C ILE A 270 -32.41 36.69 -22.28
N ALA A 271 -33.37 36.13 -23.02
CA ALA A 271 -34.51 35.41 -22.45
C ALA A 271 -34.62 33.99 -23.02
N GLN A 272 -35.13 33.06 -22.23
CA GLN A 272 -35.47 31.71 -22.67
C GLN A 272 -36.99 31.57 -22.85
N VAL A 273 -37.43 30.96 -23.94
CA VAL A 273 -38.85 30.67 -24.19
C VAL A 273 -39.35 29.61 -23.20
N THR A 274 -40.39 29.93 -22.45
CA THR A 274 -41.03 29.00 -21.50
C THR A 274 -42.20 28.26 -22.14
N THR A 275 -42.98 28.91 -23.00
CA THR A 275 -44.17 28.35 -23.65
C THR A 275 -44.20 28.70 -25.13
N ALA A 276 -44.75 27.81 -25.96
CA ALA A 276 -44.82 28.03 -27.41
C ALA A 276 -45.70 29.26 -27.74
N TYR A 277 -45.34 29.96 -28.82
CA TYR A 277 -46.13 31.06 -29.36
C TYR A 277 -46.06 31.05 -30.89
N ALA A 278 -47.20 31.19 -31.57
CA ALA A 278 -47.25 31.28 -33.02
C ALA A 278 -47.51 32.73 -33.44
N ALA A 279 -46.63 33.28 -34.29
CA ALA A 279 -46.78 34.64 -34.82
C ALA A 279 -48.07 34.78 -35.64
N SER A 280 -48.90 35.76 -35.29
CA SER A 280 -50.14 36.09 -35.99
C SER A 280 -49.96 37.10 -37.12
N GLY A 281 -48.75 37.66 -37.30
CA GLY A 281 -48.43 38.66 -38.32
C GLY A 281 -46.94 38.73 -38.65
N THR A 282 -46.60 39.39 -39.75
CA THR A 282 -45.24 39.40 -40.34
C THR A 282 -44.16 40.08 -39.49
N GLU A 283 -44.54 40.92 -38.52
CA GLU A 283 -43.61 41.55 -37.58
C GLU A 283 -43.41 40.76 -36.27
N GLN A 284 -44.11 39.63 -36.11
CA GLN A 284 -44.05 38.81 -34.90
C GLN A 284 -43.13 37.60 -35.08
N LEU A 285 -42.53 37.14 -33.97
CA LEU A 285 -41.60 36.00 -33.95
C LEU A 285 -42.28 34.78 -33.31
N SER A 286 -42.39 33.68 -34.06
CA SER A 286 -42.85 32.40 -33.51
C SER A 286 -41.79 31.81 -32.58
N LEU A 287 -42.22 31.31 -31.42
CA LEU A 287 -41.38 30.81 -30.35
C LEU A 287 -41.66 29.32 -30.07
N ALA A 288 -40.61 28.54 -29.89
CA ALA A 288 -40.69 27.17 -29.36
C ALA A 288 -40.01 27.09 -27.97
N PRO A 289 -40.55 26.31 -27.01
CA PRO A 289 -39.97 26.19 -25.67
C PRO A 289 -38.48 25.82 -25.68
N GLY A 290 -37.72 26.40 -24.76
CA GLY A 290 -36.29 26.19 -24.62
C GLY A 290 -35.39 27.06 -25.51
N GLN A 291 -35.93 27.75 -26.53
CA GLN A 291 -35.16 28.64 -27.40
C GLN A 291 -34.62 29.86 -26.64
N LEU A 292 -33.44 30.36 -27.06
CA LEU A 292 -32.82 31.58 -26.52
C LEU A 292 -32.99 32.77 -27.47
N ILE A 293 -33.36 33.91 -26.90
CA ILE A 293 -33.66 35.14 -27.64
C ILE A 293 -32.86 36.30 -27.02
N LEU A 294 -32.12 37.02 -27.86
CA LEU A 294 -31.52 38.29 -27.49
C LEU A 294 -32.58 39.39 -27.49
N ILE A 295 -32.84 40.04 -26.36
CA ILE A 295 -33.84 41.11 -26.26
C ILE A 295 -33.26 42.43 -26.78
N LEU A 296 -33.93 43.02 -27.76
CA LEU A 296 -33.54 44.26 -28.42
C LEU A 296 -34.36 45.46 -27.94
N LYS A 297 -35.67 45.27 -27.74
CA LYS A 297 -36.60 46.32 -27.25
C LYS A 297 -37.70 45.72 -26.38
N LYS A 298 -38.26 46.52 -25.48
CA LYS A 298 -39.45 46.21 -24.69
C LYS A 298 -40.41 47.40 -24.77
N ASN A 299 -41.70 47.18 -24.89
CA ASN A 299 -42.72 48.23 -24.84
C ASN A 299 -43.59 48.11 -23.57
N ALA A 300 -44.34 49.17 -23.26
CA ALA A 300 -45.18 49.23 -22.06
C ALA A 300 -46.42 48.31 -22.11
N SER A 301 -46.77 47.79 -23.29
CA SER A 301 -47.89 46.84 -23.49
C SER A 301 -47.49 45.37 -23.32
N GLY A 302 -46.29 45.09 -22.79
CA GLY A 302 -45.85 43.73 -22.48
C GLY A 302 -45.34 42.92 -23.67
N TRP A 303 -45.05 43.56 -24.81
CA TRP A 303 -44.43 42.93 -25.98
C TRP A 303 -42.95 43.28 -26.08
N TRP A 304 -42.12 42.28 -26.36
CA TRP A 304 -40.68 42.40 -26.49
C TRP A 304 -40.25 42.08 -27.92
N GLN A 305 -39.27 42.81 -28.44
CA GLN A 305 -38.65 42.55 -29.73
C GLN A 305 -37.31 41.86 -29.49
N GLY A 306 -37.04 40.77 -30.21
CA GLY A 306 -35.79 40.03 -30.03
C GLY A 306 -35.30 39.29 -31.26
N GLU A 307 -34.06 38.79 -31.17
CA GLU A 307 -33.35 38.06 -32.22
C GLU A 307 -33.05 36.63 -31.77
N LEU A 308 -33.58 35.65 -32.50
CA LEU A 308 -33.49 34.22 -32.19
C LEU A 308 -32.04 33.72 -32.33
N GLN A 309 -31.48 33.14 -31.26
CA GLN A 309 -30.13 32.58 -31.26
C GLN A 309 -30.15 31.10 -31.64
N ALA A 310 -30.14 30.80 -32.93
CA ALA A 310 -30.13 29.44 -33.48
C ALA A 310 -28.81 29.13 -34.22
N ARG A 311 -28.16 27.99 -33.89
CA ARG A 311 -26.94 27.53 -34.54
C ARG A 311 -27.28 26.91 -35.90
N GLY A 312 -26.98 27.60 -37.01
CA GLY A 312 -27.02 27.01 -38.36
C GLY A 312 -28.14 27.47 -39.32
N LYS A 313 -28.98 28.46 -38.98
CA LYS A 313 -29.93 29.10 -39.92
C LYS A 313 -29.91 30.63 -39.81
N LYS A 314 -30.41 31.34 -40.83
CA LYS A 314 -30.46 32.82 -40.87
C LYS A 314 -31.22 33.35 -39.64
N ARG A 315 -30.64 34.36 -38.98
CA ARG A 315 -31.19 34.97 -37.76
C ARG A 315 -32.52 35.67 -38.07
N GLN A 316 -33.54 35.39 -37.27
CA GLN A 316 -34.89 35.98 -37.40
C GLN A 316 -35.15 36.97 -36.26
N LYS A 317 -35.90 38.04 -36.58
CA LYS A 317 -36.24 39.14 -35.66
C LYS A 317 -37.74 39.39 -35.72
N GLY A 318 -38.35 39.64 -34.56
CA GLY A 318 -39.75 40.01 -34.47
C GLY A 318 -40.19 40.27 -33.03
N TRP A 319 -41.45 40.65 -32.88
CA TRP A 319 -42.11 40.89 -31.60
C TRP A 319 -42.80 39.63 -31.05
N PHE A 320 -42.79 39.47 -29.74
CA PHE A 320 -43.51 38.40 -29.04
C PHE A 320 -43.96 38.85 -27.64
N PRO A 321 -44.96 38.21 -27.02
CA PRO A 321 -45.42 38.58 -25.68
C PRO A 321 -44.41 38.17 -24.60
N ALA A 322 -44.17 39.04 -23.63
CA ALA A 322 -43.24 38.80 -22.52
C ALA A 322 -43.63 37.60 -21.64
N SER A 323 -44.92 37.26 -21.56
CA SER A 323 -45.45 36.13 -20.78
C SER A 323 -44.98 34.74 -21.27
N HIS A 324 -44.48 34.63 -22.50
CA HIS A 324 -43.99 33.38 -23.08
C HIS A 324 -42.47 33.19 -22.91
N VAL A 325 -41.78 34.09 -22.20
CA VAL A 325 -40.34 34.04 -21.98
C VAL A 325 -39.95 34.33 -20.54
N LYS A 326 -38.86 33.72 -20.06
CA LYS A 326 -38.22 34.02 -18.78
C LYS A 326 -36.91 34.78 -19.04
N LEU A 327 -36.79 35.99 -18.49
CA LEU A 327 -35.58 36.79 -18.62
C LEU A 327 -34.44 36.14 -17.82
N LEU A 328 -33.27 35.98 -18.45
CA LEU A 328 -32.04 35.56 -17.79
C LEU A 328 -31.27 36.81 -17.39
N GLY A 329 -31.28 37.13 -16.09
CA GLY A 329 -30.66 38.35 -15.57
C GLY A 329 -29.12 38.34 -15.68
N PRO A 330 -28.47 39.51 -15.78
CA PRO A 330 -27.02 39.59 -15.64
C PRO A 330 -26.61 39.24 -14.21
N SER A 331 -25.56 38.43 -14.08
CA SER A 331 -24.98 38.06 -12.79
C SER A 331 -24.40 39.29 -12.07
N SER A 332 -24.91 39.56 -10.86
CA SER A 332 -24.25 40.38 -9.85
C SER A 332 -24.10 39.55 -8.57
N GLU A 333 -22.88 39.04 -8.37
CA GLU A 333 -22.32 38.83 -7.03
C GLU A 333 -22.20 40.21 -6.33
N ARG A 334 -21.99 40.39 -5.01
CA ARG A 334 -21.55 39.56 -3.87
C ARG A 334 -22.06 40.31 -2.61
N THR A 335 -22.25 39.79 -1.38
CA THR A 335 -21.44 39.01 -0.43
C THR A 335 -22.39 38.45 0.65
N THR A 336 -22.18 37.32 1.34
CA THR A 336 -20.93 36.69 1.81
C THR A 336 -20.47 35.47 1.00
N SER A 337 -19.26 35.00 1.28
CA SER A 337 -18.37 34.40 0.28
C SER A 337 -18.29 32.86 0.27
N ALA A 338 -18.80 32.26 -0.79
CA ALA A 338 -18.17 31.09 -1.43
C ALA A 338 -17.47 31.58 -2.71
N ALA A 339 -16.28 31.06 -3.02
CA ALA A 339 -15.56 31.45 -4.23
C ALA A 339 -16.19 30.78 -5.47
N PRO A 340 -16.33 31.48 -6.62
CA PRO A 340 -16.76 30.83 -7.85
C PRO A 340 -15.70 29.82 -8.31
N SER A 341 -16.11 28.59 -8.61
CA SER A 341 -15.19 27.55 -9.05
C SER A 341 -14.63 27.83 -10.46
N VAL A 342 -13.30 27.72 -10.56
CA VAL A 342 -12.47 28.00 -11.74
C VAL A 342 -12.60 26.91 -12.82
N CYS A 343 -12.72 25.64 -12.40
CA CYS A 343 -13.01 24.50 -13.27
C CYS A 343 -13.48 23.29 -12.44
N GLN A 344 -13.79 22.18 -13.10
CA GLN A 344 -14.06 20.91 -12.44
C GLN A 344 -13.06 19.85 -12.91
N VAL A 345 -12.68 18.96 -11.98
CA VAL A 345 -11.68 17.91 -12.20
C VAL A 345 -12.21 16.58 -11.64
N ILE A 346 -11.74 15.47 -12.18
CA ILE A 346 -12.03 14.11 -11.72
C ILE A 346 -10.79 13.47 -11.12
N ALA A 347 -10.91 12.87 -9.95
CA ALA A 347 -9.82 12.14 -9.30
C ALA A 347 -9.37 10.91 -10.13
N MET A 348 -8.08 10.83 -10.42
CA MET A 348 -7.45 9.71 -11.12
C MET A 348 -6.92 8.63 -10.16
N TYR A 349 -6.65 9.02 -8.91
CA TYR A 349 -6.14 8.21 -7.82
C TYR A 349 -6.86 8.59 -6.52
N ASP A 350 -6.84 7.69 -5.53
CA ASP A 350 -7.31 8.02 -4.18
C ASP A 350 -6.30 8.93 -3.48
N TYR A 351 -6.79 9.88 -2.69
CA TYR A 351 -5.98 10.79 -1.89
C TYR A 351 -6.60 10.96 -0.50
N MET A 352 -5.79 10.74 0.55
CA MET A 352 -6.16 11.10 1.91
C MET A 352 -5.35 12.32 2.33
N ALA A 353 -6.03 13.27 2.95
CA ALA A 353 -5.44 14.43 3.57
C ALA A 353 -4.50 14.00 4.70
N ASN A 354 -3.27 14.49 4.64
CA ASN A 354 -2.26 14.33 5.69
C ASN A 354 -2.29 15.49 6.70
N ASN A 355 -2.81 16.65 6.28
CA ASN A 355 -2.93 17.88 7.09
C ASN A 355 -4.38 18.40 7.09
N GLU A 356 -4.76 19.24 8.06
CA GLU A 356 -6.14 19.74 8.21
C GLU A 356 -6.58 20.72 7.11
N ASP A 357 -5.65 21.30 6.37
CA ASP A 357 -5.89 22.19 5.22
C ASP A 357 -6.04 21.44 3.88
N GLU A 358 -5.88 20.11 3.87
CA GLU A 358 -5.95 19.27 2.67
C GLU A 358 -7.32 18.59 2.47
N LEU A 359 -7.70 18.38 1.22
CA LEU A 359 -8.97 17.79 0.82
C LEU A 359 -8.79 16.30 0.48
N SER A 360 -9.46 15.41 1.22
CA SER A 360 -9.50 13.97 0.91
C SER A 360 -10.51 13.64 -0.20
N PHE A 361 -10.19 12.69 -1.08
CA PHE A 361 -11.08 12.23 -2.15
C PHE A 361 -10.73 10.84 -2.66
N SER A 362 -11.73 10.16 -3.22
CA SER A 362 -11.59 8.84 -3.86
C SER A 362 -11.47 8.97 -5.38
N LYS A 363 -10.80 8.01 -6.00
CA LYS A 363 -10.69 7.88 -7.46
C LYS A 363 -12.08 7.88 -8.13
N GLY A 364 -12.24 8.69 -9.17
CA GLY A 364 -13.50 8.92 -9.89
C GLY A 364 -14.37 10.04 -9.30
N GLN A 365 -14.04 10.59 -8.14
CA GLN A 365 -14.77 11.69 -7.51
C GLN A 365 -14.56 13.01 -8.26
N LEU A 366 -15.63 13.80 -8.39
CA LEU A 366 -15.59 15.14 -8.97
C LEU A 366 -15.25 16.18 -7.90
N ILE A 367 -14.32 17.07 -8.23
CA ILE A 367 -13.85 18.15 -7.36
C ILE A 367 -14.06 19.48 -8.09
N ASN A 368 -14.69 20.44 -7.42
CA ASN A 368 -14.83 21.81 -7.94
C ASN A 368 -13.59 22.60 -7.54
N VAL A 369 -12.80 23.06 -8.52
CA VAL A 369 -11.55 23.79 -8.26
C VAL A 369 -11.88 25.24 -7.94
N LEU A 370 -11.48 25.74 -6.77
CA LEU A 370 -11.66 27.13 -6.32
C LEU A 370 -10.46 28.02 -6.65
N ASN A 371 -9.23 27.47 -6.68
CA ASN A 371 -8.01 28.18 -7.09
C ASN A 371 -7.05 27.22 -7.82
N LYS A 372 -6.40 27.67 -8.90
CA LYS A 372 -5.40 26.92 -9.68
C LYS A 372 -4.13 27.71 -10.04
N ASP A 373 -3.82 28.77 -9.29
CA ASP A 373 -2.70 29.67 -9.55
C ASP A 373 -1.34 29.00 -9.28
N ASP A 374 -1.32 28.01 -8.37
CA ASP A 374 -0.19 27.08 -8.24
C ASP A 374 -0.33 25.91 -9.22
N ALA A 375 0.82 25.45 -9.72
CA ALA A 375 0.86 24.39 -10.74
C ALA A 375 0.62 23.00 -10.16
N ASP A 376 0.90 22.83 -8.86
CA ASP A 376 1.02 21.53 -8.21
C ASP A 376 -0.09 21.26 -7.20
N TRP A 377 -0.61 22.29 -6.53
CA TRP A 377 -1.73 22.22 -5.59
C TRP A 377 -2.85 23.17 -5.96
N TRP A 378 -4.05 22.64 -6.04
CA TRP A 378 -5.26 23.41 -6.32
C TRP A 378 -6.13 23.44 -5.07
N GLN A 379 -6.75 24.58 -4.79
CA GLN A 379 -7.78 24.65 -3.76
C GLN A 379 -9.08 24.12 -4.38
N GLY A 380 -9.79 23.23 -3.70
CA GLY A 380 -11.01 22.62 -4.21
C GLY A 380 -12.10 22.46 -3.17
N GLU A 381 -13.27 22.08 -3.66
CA GLU A 381 -14.46 21.81 -2.87
C GLU A 381 -15.12 20.49 -3.30
N ILE A 382 -15.50 19.69 -2.31
CA ILE A 382 -16.32 18.48 -2.45
C ILE A 382 -17.41 18.54 -1.38
N SER A 383 -18.68 18.53 -1.80
CA SER A 383 -19.84 18.47 -0.88
C SER A 383 -19.81 19.52 0.25
N GLY A 384 -19.34 20.74 -0.04
CA GLY A 384 -19.20 21.83 0.95
C GLY A 384 -17.90 21.82 1.77
N VAL A 385 -17.09 20.76 1.70
CA VAL A 385 -15.76 20.71 2.33
C VAL A 385 -14.72 21.27 1.37
N THR A 386 -13.99 22.29 1.81
CA THR A 386 -12.91 22.93 1.03
C THR A 386 -11.54 22.58 1.57
N GLY A 387 -10.57 22.35 0.68
CA GLY A 387 -9.16 22.13 1.07
C GLY A 387 -8.23 22.13 -0.15
N LEU A 388 -6.94 22.06 0.11
CA LEU A 388 -5.89 21.92 -0.91
C LEU A 388 -5.83 20.46 -1.38
N PHE A 389 -5.67 20.23 -2.69
CA PHE A 389 -5.41 18.90 -3.24
C PHE A 389 -4.35 18.92 -4.35
N PRO A 390 -3.55 17.84 -4.51
CA PRO A 390 -2.51 17.77 -5.52
C PRO A 390 -3.09 17.63 -6.92
N SER A 391 -2.75 18.55 -7.83
CA SER A 391 -3.34 18.62 -9.17
C SER A 391 -2.97 17.47 -10.11
N ASN A 392 -1.97 16.65 -9.74
CA ASN A 392 -1.59 15.42 -10.44
C ASN A 392 -2.38 14.18 -9.99
N TYR A 393 -3.16 14.29 -8.91
CA TYR A 393 -4.10 13.23 -8.51
C TYR A 393 -5.44 13.34 -9.24
N VAL A 394 -5.62 14.38 -10.06
CA VAL A 394 -6.84 14.66 -10.81
C VAL A 394 -6.57 14.83 -12.31
N LYS A 395 -7.63 14.80 -13.11
CA LYS A 395 -7.65 15.19 -14.52
C LYS A 395 -8.78 16.20 -14.72
N MET A 396 -8.61 17.23 -15.54
CA MET A 396 -9.70 18.16 -15.85
C MET A 396 -10.86 17.43 -16.55
N THR A 397 -12.11 17.74 -16.19
CA THR A 397 -13.29 17.16 -16.86
C THR A 397 -13.57 17.80 -18.22
N THR A 398 -12.94 18.94 -18.50
CA THR A 398 -12.85 19.57 -19.81
C THR A 398 -11.39 19.73 -20.19
N ASP A 399 -10.99 19.25 -21.37
CA ASP A 399 -9.61 19.39 -21.87
C ASP A 399 -9.29 20.88 -22.08
N SER A 400 -8.59 21.49 -21.11
CA SER A 400 -7.89 22.77 -21.34
C SER A 400 -6.66 22.47 -22.19
N ASP A 401 -6.81 22.59 -23.51
CA ASP A 401 -5.82 22.14 -24.49
C ASP A 401 -4.46 22.85 -24.31
N PRO A 402 -3.38 22.12 -23.92
CA PRO A 402 -2.04 22.69 -23.75
C PRO A 402 -1.48 23.29 -25.05
N SER A 403 -2.05 22.93 -26.21
CA SER A 403 -1.68 23.50 -27.51
C SER A 403 -1.83 25.03 -27.58
N GLN A 404 -2.62 25.64 -26.69
CA GLN A 404 -2.83 27.09 -26.65
C GLN A 404 -1.68 27.88 -26.00
N GLN A 405 -0.79 27.24 -25.25
CA GLN A 405 0.36 27.91 -24.60
C GLN A 405 1.61 27.96 -25.50
N TRP A 406 1.59 27.28 -26.65
CA TRP A 406 2.70 27.28 -27.61
C TRP A 406 2.63 28.50 -28.54
N CYS A 407 3.23 29.62 -28.10
CA CYS A 407 3.43 30.81 -28.93
C CYS A 407 4.57 30.62 -29.96
N ALA A 408 4.34 29.75 -30.95
CA ALA A 408 4.91 29.95 -32.28
C ALA A 408 4.00 30.88 -33.10
N ASP A 409 4.50 31.46 -34.19
CA ASP A 409 3.71 32.37 -35.04
C ASP A 409 2.42 31.70 -35.53
N LEU A 410 1.31 32.44 -35.62
CA LEU A 410 0.00 31.91 -36.07
C LEU A 410 0.12 31.10 -37.37
N GLN A 411 0.94 31.57 -38.32
CA GLN A 411 1.22 30.89 -39.60
C GLN A 411 1.94 29.53 -39.45
N SER A 412 2.73 29.34 -38.39
CA SER A 412 3.44 28.08 -38.10
C SER A 412 2.57 27.08 -37.32
N LEU A 413 1.60 27.56 -36.55
CA LEU A 413 0.59 26.72 -35.91
C LEU A 413 -0.37 26.14 -36.95
N ASP A 414 -0.83 26.96 -37.90
CA ASP A 414 -1.80 26.55 -38.93
C ASP A 414 -1.27 25.53 -39.95
N THR A 415 0.05 25.39 -40.08
CA THR A 415 0.69 24.38 -40.93
C THR A 415 0.99 23.05 -40.22
N MET A 416 0.85 23.00 -38.89
CA MET A 416 1.17 21.82 -38.07
C MET A 416 -0.05 20.94 -37.81
N GLN A 417 0.13 19.61 -37.94
CA GLN A 417 -0.93 18.63 -37.67
C GLN A 417 -1.41 18.71 -36.20
N PRO A 418 -2.71 18.53 -35.91
CA PRO A 418 -3.25 18.69 -34.55
C PRO A 418 -2.57 17.81 -33.49
N MET A 419 -2.19 16.58 -33.85
CA MET A 419 -1.49 15.64 -32.96
C MET A 419 -0.08 16.13 -32.62
N GLU A 420 0.69 16.63 -33.60
CA GLU A 420 2.02 17.19 -33.36
C GLU A 420 1.93 18.50 -32.55
N ARG A 421 0.90 19.32 -32.78
CA ARG A 421 0.65 20.52 -31.98
C ARG A 421 0.41 20.19 -30.51
N LYS A 422 -0.34 19.13 -30.21
CA LYS A 422 -0.51 18.61 -28.84
C LYS A 422 0.78 18.06 -28.26
N ARG A 423 1.53 17.25 -29.03
CA ARG A 423 2.84 16.73 -28.64
C ARG A 423 3.80 17.84 -28.21
N GLN A 424 3.94 18.89 -29.03
CA GLN A 424 4.76 20.05 -28.69
C GLN A 424 4.23 20.81 -27.47
N GLY A 425 2.92 20.94 -27.31
CA GLY A 425 2.30 21.50 -26.10
C GLY A 425 2.77 20.80 -24.81
N TYR A 426 2.69 19.47 -24.76
CA TYR A 426 3.16 18.69 -23.60
C TYR A 426 4.68 18.72 -23.40
N ILE A 427 5.48 18.76 -24.46
CA ILE A 427 6.95 18.96 -24.35
C ILE A 427 7.25 20.34 -23.75
N HIS A 428 6.50 21.37 -24.13
CA HIS A 428 6.66 22.72 -23.59
C HIS A 428 6.20 22.84 -22.14
N GLU A 429 5.09 22.19 -21.78
CA GLU A 429 4.63 22.05 -20.40
C GLU A 429 5.70 21.37 -19.54
N LEU A 430 6.27 20.24 -19.99
CA LEU A 430 7.34 19.53 -19.29
C LEU A 430 8.54 20.45 -18.99
N ILE A 431 9.04 21.18 -20.00
CA ILE A 431 10.20 22.08 -19.84
C ILE A 431 9.86 23.26 -18.92
N GLN A 432 8.71 23.91 -19.12
CA GLN A 432 8.34 25.10 -18.35
C GLN A 432 7.96 24.77 -16.90
N THR A 433 7.40 23.59 -16.64
CA THR A 433 7.17 23.10 -15.28
C THR A 433 8.47 22.67 -14.61
N GLU A 434 9.46 22.19 -15.36
CA GLU A 434 10.80 21.90 -14.82
C GLU A 434 11.55 23.19 -14.43
N GLU A 435 11.44 24.24 -15.23
CA GLU A 435 12.00 25.55 -14.90
C GLU A 435 11.39 26.11 -13.60
N ARG A 436 10.05 26.12 -13.50
CA ARG A 436 9.34 26.56 -12.29
C ARG A 436 9.70 25.73 -11.06
N TYR A 437 9.76 24.40 -11.21
CA TYR A 437 10.14 23.50 -10.12
C TYR A 437 11.57 23.75 -9.65
N MET A 438 12.51 23.99 -10.56
CA MET A 438 13.89 24.35 -10.21
C MET A 438 14.00 25.72 -9.52
N ASP A 439 13.19 26.70 -9.92
CA ASP A 439 13.11 28.00 -9.26
C ASP A 439 12.56 27.84 -7.82
N ASP A 440 11.50 27.03 -7.64
CA ASP A 440 10.94 26.69 -6.32
C ASP A 440 11.97 25.96 -5.43
N LEU A 441 12.76 25.03 -5.98
CA LEU A 441 13.82 24.34 -5.23
C LEU A 441 14.91 25.32 -4.75
N GLN A 442 15.33 26.27 -5.59
CA GLN A 442 16.32 27.28 -5.21
C GLN A 442 15.75 28.28 -4.20
N LEU A 443 14.48 28.66 -4.36
CA LEU A 443 13.77 29.54 -3.44
C LEU A 443 13.81 29.00 -2.01
N VAL A 444 13.62 27.69 -1.83
CA VAL A 444 13.70 27.03 -0.51
C VAL A 444 15.10 27.16 0.11
N LEU A 445 16.17 27.06 -0.68
CA LEU A 445 17.52 27.30 -0.15
C LEU A 445 17.72 28.75 0.30
N GLU A 446 17.23 29.71 -0.48
CA GLU A 446 17.49 31.14 -0.28
C GLU A 446 16.63 31.78 0.81
N VAL A 447 15.33 31.48 0.84
CA VAL A 447 14.36 32.13 1.72
C VAL A 447 14.19 31.39 3.03
N PHE A 448 14.30 30.06 3.02
CA PHE A 448 14.07 29.24 4.21
C PHE A 448 15.38 28.65 4.77
N GLN A 449 16.07 27.79 4.03
CA GLN A 449 17.19 27.02 4.60
C GLN A 449 18.34 27.89 5.09
N LYS A 450 18.79 28.88 4.30
CA LYS A 450 19.89 29.78 4.72
C LYS A 450 19.50 30.63 5.94
N PRO A 451 18.40 31.42 5.95
CA PRO A 451 18.01 32.18 7.13
C PRO A 451 17.79 31.32 8.39
N MET A 452 17.16 30.15 8.26
CA MET A 452 16.95 29.23 9.39
C MET A 452 18.25 28.63 9.95
N ALA A 453 19.30 28.49 9.13
CA ALA A 453 20.63 28.11 9.60
C ALA A 453 21.33 29.29 10.29
N ASP A 454 21.25 30.49 9.71
CA ASP A 454 21.91 31.70 10.22
C ASP A 454 21.28 32.23 11.53
N SER A 455 19.98 31.97 11.76
CA SER A 455 19.27 32.40 12.97
C SER A 455 19.57 31.54 14.19
N GLY A 456 20.07 30.32 14.01
CA GLY A 456 20.30 29.35 15.08
C GLY A 456 19.02 28.85 15.78
N CYS A 457 17.82 29.08 15.23
CA CYS A 457 16.56 28.64 15.85
C CYS A 457 16.36 27.10 15.81
N LEU A 458 17.14 26.41 15.00
CA LEU A 458 17.18 24.95 14.90
C LEU A 458 18.62 24.47 14.91
N THR A 459 18.86 23.31 15.51
CA THR A 459 20.15 22.63 15.46
C THR A 459 20.46 22.10 14.05
N GLU A 460 21.74 21.86 13.74
CA GLU A 460 22.16 21.27 12.47
C GLU A 460 21.48 19.92 12.20
N GLY A 461 21.22 19.12 13.25
CA GLY A 461 20.47 17.87 13.16
C GLY A 461 19.00 18.07 12.78
N GLU A 462 18.31 19.03 13.40
CA GLU A 462 16.92 19.36 13.07
C GLU A 462 16.79 19.93 11.65
N MET A 463 17.72 20.79 11.23
CA MET A 463 17.84 21.26 9.85
C MET A 463 18.08 20.10 8.87
N GLY A 464 18.93 19.14 9.24
CA GLY A 464 19.16 17.91 8.49
C GLY A 464 17.93 17.02 8.37
N LEU A 465 17.03 17.00 9.36
CA LEU A 465 15.77 16.26 9.30
C LEU A 465 14.72 16.94 8.42
N ILE A 466 14.61 18.28 8.47
CA ILE A 466 13.63 19.04 7.69
C ILE A 466 13.99 19.07 6.20
N PHE A 467 15.25 19.37 5.87
CA PHE A 467 15.69 19.55 4.48
C PHE A 467 16.32 18.30 3.86
N VAL A 468 16.62 17.27 4.66
CA VAL A 468 17.19 15.97 4.24
C VAL A 468 18.38 16.13 3.29
N ASN A 469 18.18 15.94 1.99
CA ASN A 469 19.19 16.05 0.94
C ASN A 469 18.77 17.01 -0.18
N TRP A 470 18.09 18.12 0.15
CA TRP A 470 17.58 19.12 -0.79
C TRP A 470 18.60 19.58 -1.86
N LYS A 471 19.87 19.73 -1.47
CA LYS A 471 20.97 20.08 -2.38
C LYS A 471 21.23 19.01 -3.46
N GLU A 472 21.06 17.73 -3.13
CA GLU A 472 21.17 16.61 -4.09
C GLU A 472 20.01 16.64 -5.10
N LEU A 473 18.78 16.96 -4.66
CA LEU A 473 17.64 17.15 -5.56
C LEU A 473 17.91 18.26 -6.58
N ILE A 474 18.44 19.39 -6.11
CA ILE A 474 18.84 20.53 -6.96
C ILE A 474 19.90 20.11 -7.97
N MET A 475 20.91 19.33 -7.56
CA MET A 475 21.94 18.83 -8.47
C MET A 475 21.36 17.90 -9.55
N SER A 476 20.49 16.96 -9.18
CA SER A 476 19.83 16.03 -10.11
C SER A 476 18.98 16.77 -11.15
N ASN A 477 18.09 17.66 -10.71
CA ASN A 477 17.19 18.39 -11.62
C ASN A 477 17.91 19.49 -12.41
N THR A 478 19.00 20.07 -11.88
CA THR A 478 19.88 20.96 -12.66
C THR A 478 20.48 20.23 -13.88
N LYS A 479 20.80 18.93 -13.77
CA LYS A 479 21.32 18.13 -14.89
C LYS A 479 20.24 17.90 -15.94
N LEU A 480 19.04 17.47 -15.53
CA LEU A 480 17.88 17.33 -16.41
C LEU A 480 17.56 18.65 -17.13
N LEU A 481 17.35 19.74 -16.38
CA LEU A 481 16.96 21.02 -16.94
C LEU A 481 18.00 21.58 -17.92
N LYS A 482 19.31 21.39 -17.65
CA LYS A 482 20.36 21.74 -18.60
C LYS A 482 20.24 20.94 -19.90
N ALA A 483 20.01 19.62 -19.83
CA ALA A 483 19.84 18.79 -21.02
C ALA A 483 18.59 19.20 -21.83
N LEU A 484 17.46 19.44 -21.17
CA LEU A 484 16.22 19.93 -21.79
C LEU A 484 16.42 21.29 -22.48
N ARG A 485 17.08 22.25 -21.82
CA ARG A 485 17.40 23.57 -22.37
C ARG A 485 18.33 23.48 -23.58
N VAL A 486 19.35 22.62 -23.53
CA VAL A 486 20.25 22.37 -24.68
C VAL A 486 19.46 21.80 -25.86
N ARG A 487 18.59 20.81 -25.64
CA ARG A 487 17.73 20.22 -26.69
C ARG A 487 16.85 21.26 -27.37
N LYS A 488 16.14 22.09 -26.58
CA LYS A 488 15.31 23.19 -27.07
C LYS A 488 16.13 24.22 -27.87
N LYS A 489 17.31 24.61 -27.37
CA LYS A 489 18.19 25.58 -28.05
C LYS A 489 18.78 25.03 -29.36
N THR A 490 19.15 23.76 -29.41
CA THR A 490 19.71 23.12 -30.61
C THR A 490 18.66 22.93 -31.72
N GLY A 491 17.40 22.69 -31.38
CA GLY A 491 16.30 22.65 -32.34
C GLY A 491 15.94 24.01 -32.94
N GLY A 492 16.11 25.08 -32.16
CA GLY A 492 15.73 26.45 -32.51
C GLY A 492 14.48 26.90 -31.75
N GLU A 493 14.44 28.16 -31.31
CA GLU A 493 13.50 28.64 -30.29
C GLU A 493 12.01 28.57 -30.67
N LYS A 494 11.70 28.60 -31.97
CA LYS A 494 10.34 28.44 -32.54
C LYS A 494 10.13 27.11 -33.28
N MET A 495 11.08 26.17 -33.21
CA MET A 495 11.04 24.91 -33.96
C MET A 495 10.51 23.74 -33.10
N PRO A 496 9.77 22.79 -33.68
CA PRO A 496 9.25 21.63 -32.95
C PRO A 496 10.39 20.73 -32.46
N VAL A 497 10.37 20.38 -31.18
CA VAL A 497 11.34 19.46 -30.56
C VAL A 497 11.14 18.05 -31.13
N GLN A 498 12.15 17.58 -31.86
CA GLN A 498 12.08 16.27 -32.52
C GLN A 498 12.18 15.12 -31.52
N MET A 499 13.16 15.14 -30.61
CA MET A 499 13.33 14.10 -29.59
C MET A 499 13.41 14.69 -28.18
N ILE A 500 12.85 13.98 -27.21
CA ILE A 500 12.96 14.31 -25.78
C ILE A 500 13.04 13.08 -24.87
N GLY A 501 12.55 11.91 -25.33
CA GLY A 501 12.50 10.69 -24.52
C GLY A 501 13.88 10.14 -24.17
N ASP A 502 14.89 10.37 -25.01
CA ASP A 502 16.27 9.95 -24.79
C ASP A 502 16.90 10.65 -23.58
N ILE A 503 16.64 11.94 -23.41
CA ILE A 503 17.07 12.71 -22.23
C ILE A 503 16.34 12.20 -20.98
N LEU A 504 15.03 11.99 -21.07
CA LEU A 504 14.22 11.57 -19.92
C LEU A 504 14.61 10.16 -19.45
N ALA A 505 14.77 9.21 -20.36
CA ALA A 505 15.21 7.85 -20.06
C ALA A 505 16.61 7.81 -19.39
N ALA A 506 17.54 8.67 -19.84
CA ALA A 506 18.86 8.77 -19.26
C ALA A 506 18.82 9.42 -17.86
N GLU A 507 18.22 10.61 -17.73
CA GLU A 507 18.30 11.40 -16.51
C GLU A 507 17.44 10.83 -15.36
N LEU A 508 16.24 10.30 -15.64
CA LEU A 508 15.38 9.69 -14.61
C LEU A 508 16.07 8.50 -13.92
N SER A 509 16.88 7.72 -14.65
CA SER A 509 17.63 6.60 -14.07
C SER A 509 18.64 7.01 -12.99
N HIS A 510 18.99 8.29 -12.91
CA HIS A 510 19.95 8.85 -11.95
C HIS A 510 19.29 9.68 -10.83
N MET A 511 17.95 9.78 -10.78
CA MET A 511 17.21 10.59 -9.80
C MET A 511 17.04 9.92 -8.42
N GLN A 512 18.01 9.08 -8.01
CA GLN A 512 17.97 8.32 -6.76
C GLN A 512 17.89 9.20 -5.49
N ALA A 513 18.30 10.46 -5.57
CA ALA A 513 18.17 11.45 -4.49
C ALA A 513 16.72 11.62 -3.98
N TYR A 514 15.71 11.40 -4.84
CA TYR A 514 14.29 11.47 -4.47
C TYR A 514 13.88 10.38 -3.49
N ILE A 515 14.45 9.17 -3.59
CA ILE A 515 14.12 8.06 -2.69
C ILE A 515 14.45 8.46 -1.25
N ARG A 516 15.67 8.97 -1.03
CA ARG A 516 16.14 9.45 0.27
C ARG A 516 15.32 10.65 0.79
N PHE A 517 15.00 11.61 -0.07
CA PHE A 517 14.20 12.77 0.34
C PHE A 517 12.80 12.32 0.79
N CYS A 518 12.06 11.66 -0.10
CA CYS A 518 10.67 11.29 0.14
C CYS A 518 10.54 10.26 1.27
N SER A 519 11.52 9.37 1.47
CA SER A 519 11.52 8.44 2.61
C SER A 519 11.58 9.15 3.97
N CYS A 520 12.19 10.33 4.04
CA CYS A 520 12.39 11.07 5.28
C CYS A 520 11.48 12.30 5.43
N GLN A 521 10.84 12.78 4.36
CA GLN A 521 10.11 14.05 4.35
C GLN A 521 8.99 14.15 5.42
N LEU A 522 8.34 13.02 5.75
CA LEU A 522 7.27 13.00 6.76
C LEU A 522 7.80 13.24 8.19
N ASN A 523 9.01 12.78 8.49
CA ASN A 523 9.67 13.03 9.77
C ASN A 523 10.09 14.50 9.87
N GLY A 524 10.61 15.07 8.77
CA GLY A 524 10.92 16.50 8.65
C GLY A 524 9.68 17.39 8.81
N ALA A 525 8.57 17.05 8.14
CA ALA A 525 7.29 17.75 8.26
C ALA A 525 6.72 17.67 9.69
N SER A 526 6.78 16.49 10.32
CA SER A 526 6.31 16.30 11.71
C SER A 526 7.11 17.15 12.70
N LEU A 527 8.44 17.23 12.53
CA LEU A 527 9.31 18.09 13.34
C LEU A 527 9.04 19.59 13.10
N LEU A 528 8.87 19.99 11.84
CA LEU A 528 8.55 21.37 11.47
C LEU A 528 7.21 21.80 12.10
N GLN A 529 6.19 20.95 12.02
CA GLN A 529 4.88 21.18 12.63
C GLN A 529 4.99 21.26 14.16
N GLN A 530 5.66 20.28 14.79
CA GLN A 530 5.87 20.28 16.24
C GLN A 530 6.53 21.59 16.72
N LYS A 531 7.59 22.05 16.05
CA LYS A 531 8.26 23.32 16.38
C LYS A 531 7.34 24.53 16.17
N THR A 532 6.52 24.51 15.12
CA THR A 532 5.56 25.58 14.80
C THR A 532 4.41 25.67 15.82
N ASP A 533 4.14 24.59 16.57
CA ASP A 533 3.11 24.55 17.60
C ASP A 533 3.65 24.74 19.02
N GLU A 534 4.89 24.30 19.28
CA GLU A 534 5.57 24.44 20.58
C GLU A 534 6.29 25.79 20.76
N ASP A 535 6.69 26.45 19.67
CA ASP A 535 7.45 27.71 19.68
C ASP A 535 6.77 28.80 18.82
N ALA A 536 6.23 29.82 19.49
CA ALA A 536 5.54 30.93 18.86
C ALA A 536 6.49 31.90 18.11
N ASP A 537 7.71 32.10 18.61
CA ASP A 537 8.70 32.95 17.96
C ASP A 537 9.19 32.28 16.66
N PHE A 538 9.40 30.97 16.69
CA PHE A 538 9.70 30.17 15.49
C PHE A 538 8.55 30.19 14.47
N LYS A 539 7.29 30.07 14.92
CA LYS A 539 6.09 30.18 14.07
C LYS A 539 6.00 31.53 13.36
N ASP A 540 6.20 32.63 14.07
CA ASP A 540 6.15 33.97 13.48
C ASP A 540 7.40 34.29 12.65
N TYR A 541 8.56 33.71 12.98
CA TYR A 541 9.74 33.74 12.12
C TYR A 541 9.50 33.04 10.78
N LEU A 542 8.92 31.84 10.76
CA LEU A 542 8.57 31.14 9.51
C LEU A 542 7.55 31.93 8.67
N LYS A 543 6.51 32.50 9.29
CA LYS A 543 5.57 33.40 8.59
C LYS A 543 6.31 34.58 7.96
N LYS A 544 7.25 35.21 8.69
CA LYS A 544 8.04 36.34 8.19
C LYS A 544 8.91 35.95 6.97
N LEU A 545 9.46 34.74 6.93
CA LEU A 545 10.16 34.24 5.75
C LEU A 545 9.20 34.01 4.56
N ALA A 546 8.00 33.48 4.82
CA ALA A 546 6.97 33.28 3.80
C ALA A 546 6.37 34.59 3.22
N LEU A 547 6.68 35.76 3.80
CA LEU A 547 6.34 37.07 3.23
C LEU A 547 7.22 37.48 2.03
N ASP A 548 8.28 36.73 1.68
CA ASP A 548 9.01 36.97 0.43
C ASP A 548 8.03 36.87 -0.77
N PRO A 549 7.91 37.89 -1.63
CA PRO A 549 6.96 37.89 -2.74
C PRO A 549 7.09 36.68 -3.68
N ARG A 550 8.29 36.09 -3.77
CA ARG A 550 8.55 34.89 -4.58
C ARG A 550 7.83 33.65 -4.02
N CYS A 551 7.58 33.59 -2.71
CA CYS A 551 6.81 32.52 -2.08
C CYS A 551 5.31 32.58 -2.37
N LYS A 552 4.80 33.70 -2.91
CA LYS A 552 3.36 33.89 -3.26
C LYS A 552 2.39 33.61 -2.10
N GLY A 553 2.84 33.78 -0.85
CA GLY A 553 2.07 33.48 0.36
C GLY A 553 2.08 32.01 0.79
N MET A 554 2.80 31.13 0.10
CA MET A 554 2.88 29.71 0.43
C MET A 554 3.88 29.45 1.59
N PRO A 555 3.55 28.60 2.58
CA PRO A 555 4.44 28.26 3.69
C PRO A 555 5.48 27.20 3.30
N LEU A 556 6.58 27.11 4.06
CA LEU A 556 7.66 26.13 3.83
C LEU A 556 7.15 24.69 3.69
N SER A 557 6.17 24.27 4.49
CA SER A 557 5.57 22.93 4.44
C SER A 557 5.09 22.55 3.04
N SER A 558 4.44 23.48 2.33
CA SER A 558 3.95 23.25 0.95
C SER A 558 5.09 23.04 -0.06
N PHE A 559 6.19 23.79 0.08
CA PHE A 559 7.37 23.63 -0.77
C PHE A 559 8.07 22.29 -0.54
N LEU A 560 8.18 21.83 0.72
CA LEU A 560 8.78 20.53 1.05
C LEU A 560 8.05 19.34 0.43
N LEU A 561 6.78 19.49 0.05
CA LEU A 561 6.02 18.45 -0.65
C LEU A 561 6.34 18.39 -2.17
N LYS A 562 6.87 19.48 -2.77
CA LYS A 562 7.05 19.60 -4.24
C LYS A 562 7.89 18.47 -4.87
N PRO A 563 8.95 17.92 -4.23
CA PRO A 563 9.67 16.79 -4.79
C PRO A 563 8.79 15.53 -5.00
N MET A 564 7.91 15.21 -4.06
CA MET A 564 6.98 14.08 -4.18
C MET A 564 5.93 14.31 -5.29
N GLN A 565 5.49 15.56 -5.49
CA GLN A 565 4.61 15.92 -6.60
C GLN A 565 5.33 15.82 -7.95
N ARG A 566 6.58 16.32 -8.04
CA ARG A 566 7.32 16.31 -9.30
C ARG A 566 7.63 14.89 -9.77
N ILE A 567 8.10 14.03 -8.86
CA ILE A 567 8.47 12.66 -9.22
C ILE A 567 7.27 11.87 -9.77
N THR A 568 6.09 12.06 -9.17
CA THR A 568 4.83 11.41 -9.60
C THR A 568 4.20 12.05 -10.84
N ARG A 569 4.66 13.23 -11.29
CA ARG A 569 4.21 13.89 -12.53
C ARG A 569 4.94 13.39 -13.78
N TYR A 570 6.20 12.94 -13.68
CA TYR A 570 6.96 12.50 -14.84
C TYR A 570 6.24 11.39 -15.65
N PRO A 571 5.67 10.32 -15.05
CA PRO A 571 4.92 9.33 -15.82
C PRO A 571 3.73 9.92 -16.59
N LEU A 572 2.99 10.86 -15.97
CA LEU A 572 1.81 11.48 -16.57
C LEU A 572 2.17 12.38 -17.77
N LEU A 573 3.21 13.20 -17.62
CA LEU A 573 3.72 14.06 -18.70
C LEU A 573 4.30 13.22 -19.86
N ILE A 574 5.14 12.22 -19.56
CA ILE A 574 5.75 11.35 -20.58
C ILE A 574 4.69 10.57 -21.33
N LYS A 575 3.70 10.02 -20.61
CA LYS A 575 2.56 9.32 -21.22
C LYS A 575 1.77 10.25 -22.15
N SER A 576 1.52 11.49 -21.75
CA SER A 576 0.80 12.47 -22.58
C SER A 576 1.58 12.84 -23.86
N ILE A 577 2.91 12.94 -23.79
CA ILE A 577 3.79 13.11 -24.96
C ILE A 577 3.74 11.86 -25.85
N LEU A 578 3.84 10.65 -25.25
CA LEU A 578 3.83 9.37 -25.95
C LEU A 578 2.51 9.09 -26.68
N GLU A 579 1.36 9.36 -26.05
CA GLU A 579 0.02 9.22 -26.65
C GLU A 579 -0.16 10.14 -27.88
N ASN A 580 0.58 11.25 -27.94
CA ASN A 580 0.62 12.17 -29.08
C ASN A 580 1.85 11.96 -29.99
N THR A 581 2.60 10.87 -29.82
CA THR A 581 3.78 10.53 -30.65
C THR A 581 3.52 9.26 -31.47
N PRO A 582 3.45 9.32 -32.82
CA PRO A 582 3.20 8.15 -33.68
C PRO A 582 4.20 7.00 -33.48
N GLU A 583 3.81 5.74 -33.70
CA GLU A 583 4.71 4.59 -33.48
C GLU A 583 5.94 4.56 -34.39
N ASN A 584 5.84 5.15 -35.58
CA ASN A 584 6.95 5.29 -36.54
C ASN A 584 7.85 6.51 -36.27
N HIS A 585 7.56 7.30 -35.24
CA HIS A 585 8.33 8.50 -34.90
C HIS A 585 9.61 8.13 -34.12
N PRO A 586 10.79 8.73 -34.40
CA PRO A 586 12.07 8.32 -33.83
C PRO A 586 12.17 8.43 -32.30
N ASP A 587 11.33 9.28 -31.69
CA ASP A 587 11.26 9.45 -30.22
C ASP A 587 10.36 8.42 -29.53
N HIS A 588 9.54 7.65 -30.25
CA HIS A 588 8.49 6.82 -29.66
C HIS A 588 9.04 5.68 -28.78
N SER A 589 10.11 5.01 -29.22
CA SER A 589 10.79 3.98 -28.43
C SER A 589 11.47 4.57 -27.17
N ASN A 590 12.08 5.74 -27.32
CA ASN A 590 12.75 6.45 -26.21
C ASN A 590 11.73 6.94 -25.17
N LEU A 591 10.55 7.41 -25.60
CA LEU A 591 9.45 7.79 -24.71
C LEU A 591 8.83 6.59 -23.98
N LYS A 592 8.70 5.42 -24.64
CA LYS A 592 8.32 4.16 -23.98
C LYS A 592 9.31 3.79 -22.88
N LEU A 593 10.61 3.84 -23.16
CA LEU A 593 11.66 3.59 -22.16
C LEU A 593 11.66 4.64 -21.04
N ALA A 594 11.47 5.93 -21.36
CA ALA A 594 11.39 7.00 -20.37
C ALA A 594 10.21 6.83 -19.42
N LEU A 595 9.06 6.36 -19.94
CA LEU A 595 7.87 6.07 -19.12
C LEU A 595 8.15 4.92 -18.15
N GLU A 596 8.74 3.82 -18.63
CA GLU A 596 9.15 2.69 -17.80
C GLU A 596 10.09 3.13 -16.66
N ARG A 597 11.10 3.97 -16.97
CA ARG A 597 12.01 4.52 -15.94
C ARG A 597 11.33 5.48 -14.96
N ALA A 598 10.34 6.24 -15.41
CA ALA A 598 9.56 7.12 -14.53
C ALA A 598 8.67 6.31 -13.57
N GLU A 599 7.98 5.28 -14.08
CA GLU A 599 7.14 4.39 -13.28
C GLU A 599 7.97 3.55 -12.29
N GLU A 600 9.12 3.03 -12.73
CA GLU A 600 10.08 2.32 -11.87
C GLU A 600 10.57 3.23 -10.73
N LEU A 601 10.98 4.47 -11.04
CA LEU A 601 11.45 5.45 -10.06
C LEU A 601 10.36 5.81 -9.03
N CYS A 602 9.11 5.99 -9.46
CA CYS A 602 7.98 6.18 -8.53
C CYS A 602 7.79 4.97 -7.61
N SER A 603 7.92 3.75 -8.14
CA SER A 603 7.86 2.51 -7.35
C SER A 603 8.99 2.43 -6.32
N GLN A 604 10.24 2.73 -6.74
CA GLN A 604 11.41 2.76 -5.87
C GLN A 604 11.27 3.80 -4.74
N VAL A 605 10.74 4.99 -5.04
CA VAL A 605 10.44 6.03 -4.03
C VAL A 605 9.40 5.52 -3.02
N ASN A 606 8.28 4.96 -3.49
CA ASN A 606 7.20 4.44 -2.65
C ASN A 606 7.65 3.28 -1.74
N GLU A 607 8.47 2.35 -2.23
CA GLU A 607 9.08 1.33 -1.38
C GLU A 607 10.12 1.91 -0.43
N GLY A 608 10.91 2.91 -0.83
CA GLY A 608 11.83 3.62 0.06
C GLY A 608 11.13 4.29 1.26
N VAL A 609 9.95 4.89 1.06
CA VAL A 609 9.10 5.39 2.15
C VAL A 609 8.68 4.24 3.07
N ARG A 610 8.16 3.14 2.51
CA ARG A 610 7.71 1.96 3.26
C ARG A 610 8.82 1.31 4.08
N GLU A 611 10.02 1.23 3.52
CA GLU A 611 11.19 0.66 4.19
C GLU A 611 11.72 1.58 5.30
N LYS A 612 11.68 2.90 5.11
CA LYS A 612 12.03 3.87 6.16
C LYS A 612 11.01 3.85 7.31
N GLU A 613 9.71 3.83 7.04
CA GLU A 613 8.69 3.62 8.09
C GLU A 613 8.91 2.33 8.88
N ASN A 614 9.31 1.26 8.19
CA ASN A 614 9.64 -0.02 8.84
C ASN A 614 10.90 0.12 9.72
N SER A 615 11.97 0.74 9.22
CA SER A 615 13.20 1.04 9.98
C SER A 615 12.88 1.80 11.28
N ASP A 616 12.10 2.87 11.18
CA ASP A 616 11.76 3.74 12.31
C ASP A 616 10.94 2.99 13.37
N ARG A 617 10.01 2.13 12.94
CA ARG A 617 9.25 1.25 13.86
C ARG A 617 10.14 0.19 14.52
N LEU A 618 11.15 -0.34 13.83
CA LEU A 618 12.10 -1.31 14.40
C LEU A 618 13.06 -0.65 15.40
N GLU A 619 13.52 0.57 15.13
CA GLU A 619 14.31 1.39 16.07
C GLU A 619 13.50 1.79 17.31
N TRP A 620 12.22 2.12 17.14
CA TRP A 620 11.30 2.32 18.26
C TRP A 620 11.16 1.04 19.11
N ILE A 621 10.95 -0.13 18.48
CA ILE A 621 10.86 -1.41 19.21
C ILE A 621 12.17 -1.71 19.95
N GLN A 622 13.32 -1.47 19.32
CA GLN A 622 14.65 -1.69 19.91
C GLN A 622 14.87 -0.91 21.21
N SER A 623 14.32 0.31 21.29
CA SER A 623 14.46 1.21 22.44
C SER A 623 13.38 1.01 23.51
N HIS A 624 12.20 0.47 23.14
CA HIS A 624 11.04 0.38 24.03
C HIS A 624 10.73 -1.05 24.52
N VAL A 625 11.37 -2.09 23.97
CA VAL A 625 11.13 -3.50 24.34
C VAL A 625 12.36 -4.16 24.99
N GLN A 626 12.22 -4.57 26.25
CA GLN A 626 13.26 -5.26 27.02
C GLN A 626 13.23 -6.79 26.79
N CYS A 627 14.29 -7.33 26.18
CA CYS A 627 14.44 -8.76 25.83
C CYS A 627 15.39 -9.52 26.77
N GLU A 628 15.13 -9.49 28.08
CA GLU A 628 15.94 -10.20 29.08
C GLU A 628 15.87 -11.74 28.96
N GLY A 629 16.97 -12.42 29.26
CA GLY A 629 17.01 -13.88 29.34
C GLY A 629 17.17 -14.62 28.01
N LEU A 630 17.45 -13.92 26.91
CA LEU A 630 17.93 -14.51 25.66
C LEU A 630 19.46 -14.67 25.69
N ALA A 631 19.97 -15.72 25.05
CA ALA A 631 21.42 -15.96 24.88
C ALA A 631 22.07 -14.98 23.88
N GLU A 632 21.25 -14.40 23.00
CA GLU A 632 21.58 -13.44 21.94
C GLU A 632 20.53 -12.33 22.01
N GLN A 633 20.94 -11.06 21.98
CA GLN A 633 20.01 -9.94 22.01
C GLN A 633 19.58 -9.59 20.57
N PRO A 634 18.28 -9.63 20.24
CA PRO A 634 17.83 -9.33 18.89
C PRO A 634 18.07 -7.85 18.57
N VAL A 635 18.92 -7.59 17.58
CA VAL A 635 18.94 -6.29 16.90
C VAL A 635 17.73 -6.26 15.97
N PHE A 636 16.70 -5.48 16.28
CA PHE A 636 15.44 -5.50 15.54
C PHE A 636 15.60 -4.98 14.11
N ASN A 637 16.31 -3.87 13.93
CA ASN A 637 16.61 -3.27 12.63
C ASN A 637 17.86 -3.91 12.00
N SER A 638 17.74 -5.17 11.56
CA SER A 638 18.83 -5.95 10.98
C SER A 638 18.36 -6.88 9.86
N LEU A 639 19.30 -7.58 9.22
CA LEU A 639 18.98 -8.73 8.38
C LEU A 639 18.51 -9.90 9.25
N THR A 640 17.53 -10.64 8.75
CA THR A 640 17.11 -11.94 9.28
C THR A 640 18.01 -13.05 8.73
N ASN A 641 17.96 -14.22 9.37
CA ASN A 641 18.73 -15.42 9.04
C ASN A 641 18.63 -15.88 7.55
N CYS A 642 17.49 -15.64 6.87
CA CYS A 642 17.37 -15.96 5.43
C CYS A 642 16.31 -15.17 4.63
N LEU A 643 15.56 -14.25 5.23
CA LEU A 643 14.43 -13.56 4.58
C LEU A 643 14.77 -12.12 4.12
N GLY A 644 16.05 -11.74 4.18
CA GLY A 644 16.48 -10.35 3.99
C GLY A 644 16.21 -9.49 5.23
N PRO A 645 16.03 -8.17 5.09
CA PRO A 645 15.75 -7.26 6.21
C PRO A 645 14.53 -7.69 7.04
N ARG A 646 14.60 -7.48 8.36
CA ARG A 646 13.43 -7.69 9.22
C ARG A 646 12.33 -6.69 8.88
N LYS A 647 11.08 -7.15 8.84
CA LYS A 647 9.90 -6.32 8.55
C LYS A 647 8.83 -6.54 9.62
N LEU A 648 8.31 -5.47 10.21
CA LEU A 648 7.17 -5.53 11.14
C LEU A 648 5.87 -5.68 10.35
N LEU A 649 5.25 -6.85 10.41
CA LEU A 649 4.05 -7.19 9.64
C LEU A 649 2.74 -6.85 10.38
N HIS A 650 2.77 -6.88 11.72
CA HIS A 650 1.65 -6.52 12.58
C HIS A 650 2.10 -6.22 14.00
N SER A 651 1.36 -5.37 14.70
CA SER A 651 1.42 -5.26 16.15
C SER A 651 0.05 -4.93 16.70
N GLY A 652 -0.22 -5.27 17.97
CA GLY A 652 -1.55 -5.10 18.56
C GLY A 652 -1.72 -5.80 19.90
N LYS A 653 -2.84 -5.54 20.57
CA LYS A 653 -3.21 -6.17 21.84
C LYS A 653 -3.63 -7.63 21.64
N LEU A 654 -3.21 -8.49 22.56
CA LEU A 654 -3.53 -9.91 22.59
C LEU A 654 -3.80 -10.34 24.03
N TYR A 655 -4.81 -11.16 24.25
CA TYR A 655 -5.19 -11.65 25.58
C TYR A 655 -4.97 -13.15 25.67
N LYS A 656 -4.41 -13.65 26.77
CA LYS A 656 -4.36 -15.10 27.01
C LYS A 656 -5.76 -15.63 27.31
N ALA A 657 -6.34 -16.47 26.46
CA ALA A 657 -7.74 -16.91 26.60
C ALA A 657 -8.07 -17.53 27.97
N LYS A 658 -7.15 -18.31 28.56
CA LYS A 658 -7.35 -18.97 29.87
C LYS A 658 -7.21 -18.07 31.10
N SER A 659 -6.56 -16.90 30.99
CA SER A 659 -6.22 -16.08 32.15
C SER A 659 -6.48 -14.59 31.96
N SER A 660 -7.08 -14.20 30.83
CA SER A 660 -7.32 -12.83 30.37
C SER A 660 -6.14 -11.86 30.52
N LYS A 661 -4.90 -12.37 30.61
CA LYS A 661 -3.72 -11.51 30.76
C LYS A 661 -3.50 -10.77 29.45
N GLU A 662 -3.52 -9.44 29.53
CA GLU A 662 -3.12 -8.56 28.43
C GLU A 662 -1.63 -8.75 28.11
N LEU A 663 -1.37 -8.89 26.82
CA LEU A 663 -0.07 -8.95 26.17
C LEU A 663 -0.11 -7.98 24.99
N TYR A 664 1.07 -7.58 24.52
CA TYR A 664 1.22 -6.89 23.25
C TYR A 664 2.04 -7.77 22.30
N GLY A 665 1.54 -7.98 21.08
CA GLY A 665 2.21 -8.76 20.06
C GLY A 665 2.97 -7.86 19.09
N PHE A 666 4.17 -8.28 18.69
CA PHE A 666 4.90 -7.76 17.54
C PHE A 666 5.24 -8.93 16.61
N LEU A 667 4.63 -8.95 15.43
CA LEU A 667 4.86 -9.96 14.39
C LEU A 667 5.86 -9.42 13.38
N PHE A 668 7.01 -10.07 13.28
CA PHE A 668 7.99 -9.84 12.24
C PHE A 668 7.85 -10.89 11.13
N ASN A 669 8.65 -10.79 10.07
CA ASN A 669 8.73 -11.81 9.01
C ASN A 669 9.41 -13.11 9.46
N ASP A 670 10.24 -13.07 10.50
CA ASP A 670 11.00 -14.22 11.01
C ASP A 670 10.46 -14.79 12.36
N PHE A 671 9.96 -13.95 13.27
CA PHE A 671 9.37 -14.40 14.54
C PHE A 671 8.18 -13.56 15.03
N LEU A 672 7.40 -14.14 15.95
CA LEU A 672 6.41 -13.44 16.77
C LEU A 672 6.97 -13.20 18.17
N LEU A 673 7.03 -11.94 18.59
CA LEU A 673 7.38 -11.52 19.94
C LEU A 673 6.11 -11.20 20.74
N LEU A 674 5.97 -11.80 21.93
CA LEU A 674 4.92 -11.47 22.88
C LEU A 674 5.53 -10.72 24.06
N THR A 675 4.97 -9.58 24.41
CA THR A 675 5.42 -8.71 25.51
C THR A 675 4.28 -8.42 26.48
N TYR A 676 4.61 -7.78 27.60
CA TYR A 676 3.65 -7.10 28.46
C TYR A 676 4.16 -5.70 28.78
N MET A 677 3.24 -4.75 28.99
CA MET A 677 3.58 -3.37 29.35
C MET A 677 4.04 -3.29 30.81
N VAL A 678 5.08 -2.50 31.08
CA VAL A 678 5.71 -2.38 32.42
C VAL A 678 5.41 -1.02 33.06
N LYS A 679 5.34 0.05 32.27
CA LYS A 679 5.01 1.41 32.72
C LYS A 679 4.07 2.07 31.73
N GLN A 680 3.01 2.68 32.23
CA GLN A 680 2.08 3.52 31.49
C GLN A 680 2.05 4.90 32.14
N PHE A 681 2.66 5.90 31.51
CA PHE A 681 2.39 7.30 31.81
C PHE A 681 1.27 7.77 30.88
N VAL A 682 0.26 8.42 31.45
CA VAL A 682 -0.99 8.71 30.75
C VAL A 682 -0.76 9.81 29.71
N SER A 683 -1.03 9.50 28.45
CA SER A 683 -1.51 10.49 27.49
C SER A 683 -2.82 9.97 26.93
N SER A 684 -3.90 10.70 27.18
CA SER A 684 -5.25 10.31 26.78
C SER A 684 -5.50 10.70 25.32
N GLY A 685 -5.00 9.86 24.40
CA GLY A 685 -5.23 9.97 22.96
C GLY A 685 -5.12 8.61 22.30
N SER A 686 -5.95 8.33 21.29
CA SER A 686 -6.05 7.02 20.63
C SER A 686 -4.86 6.66 19.73
N ASP A 687 -3.89 7.57 19.56
CA ASP A 687 -3.01 7.53 18.39
C ASP A 687 -1.52 7.36 18.66
N LYS A 688 -0.97 6.39 17.93
CA LYS A 688 0.46 6.14 17.66
C LYS A 688 1.28 5.63 18.86
N LEU A 689 1.22 4.30 19.09
CA LEU A 689 2.18 3.54 19.92
C LEU A 689 3.63 3.96 19.62
N PHE A 690 3.97 4.00 18.33
CA PHE A 690 5.29 4.34 17.77
C PHE A 690 5.58 5.85 17.75
N SER A 691 4.79 6.67 18.46
CA SER A 691 5.08 8.10 18.61
C SER A 691 6.39 8.30 19.39
N PRO A 692 7.25 9.26 19.01
CA PRO A 692 8.43 9.61 19.80
C PRO A 692 8.08 10.18 21.18
N LYS A 693 6.84 10.62 21.41
CA LYS A 693 6.32 11.06 22.71
C LYS A 693 5.77 9.91 23.58
N SER A 694 5.80 8.66 23.09
CA SER A 694 5.30 7.47 23.78
C SER A 694 6.30 6.94 24.80
N ASN A 695 6.07 7.20 26.10
CA ASN A 695 6.88 6.65 27.19
C ASN A 695 6.53 5.18 27.55
N SER A 696 5.99 4.43 26.59
CA SER A 696 5.46 3.07 26.79
C SER A 696 6.58 2.04 26.79
N GLN A 697 6.95 1.51 27.96
CA GLN A 697 7.95 0.43 28.06
C GLN A 697 7.32 -0.96 28.14
N PHE A 698 7.85 -1.88 27.35
CA PHE A 698 7.43 -3.27 27.25
C PHE A 698 8.56 -4.20 27.69
N LYS A 699 8.19 -5.37 28.22
CA LYS A 699 9.12 -6.45 28.54
C LYS A 699 8.66 -7.76 27.91
N MET A 700 9.60 -8.52 27.37
CA MET A 700 9.36 -9.81 26.76
C MET A 700 8.64 -10.75 27.74
N TYR A 701 7.53 -11.36 27.30
CA TYR A 701 6.75 -12.29 28.12
C TYR A 701 7.37 -13.69 28.14
N LYS A 702 7.85 -14.15 26.97
CA LYS A 702 8.51 -15.44 26.72
C LYS A 702 9.43 -15.29 25.49
N MET A 703 10.34 -16.25 25.31
CA MET A 703 11.18 -16.34 24.10
C MET A 703 10.37 -16.13 22.81
N PRO A 704 10.94 -15.46 21.80
CA PRO A 704 10.34 -15.31 20.48
C PRO A 704 9.90 -16.65 19.89
N VAL A 705 8.81 -16.61 19.13
CA VAL A 705 8.20 -17.77 18.48
C VAL A 705 8.56 -17.71 16.99
N PHE A 706 9.56 -18.47 16.56
CA PHE A 706 10.06 -18.43 15.18
C PHE A 706 9.05 -19.02 14.19
N LEU A 707 8.83 -18.34 13.05
CA LEU A 707 7.70 -18.66 12.18
C LEU A 707 7.93 -19.90 11.28
N ASN A 708 9.17 -20.34 11.08
CA ASN A 708 9.47 -21.63 10.45
C ASN A 708 9.07 -22.84 11.32
N GLU A 709 8.78 -22.63 12.60
CA GLU A 709 8.39 -23.66 13.58
C GLU A 709 6.94 -23.51 14.08
N VAL A 710 6.13 -22.67 13.42
CA VAL A 710 4.76 -22.33 13.83
C VAL A 710 3.70 -23.01 12.97
N LEU A 711 2.67 -23.53 13.64
CA LEU A 711 1.39 -23.91 13.04
C LEU A 711 0.26 -23.11 13.68
N VAL A 712 -0.43 -22.29 12.89
CA VAL A 712 -1.62 -21.54 13.33
C VAL A 712 -2.87 -22.40 13.13
N LYS A 713 -3.71 -22.49 14.16
CA LYS A 713 -5.00 -23.19 14.12
C LYS A 713 -6.12 -22.28 14.59
N LEU A 714 -7.19 -22.20 13.81
CA LEU A 714 -8.46 -21.66 14.27
C LEU A 714 -9.09 -22.62 15.31
N PRO A 715 -10.07 -22.17 16.12
CA PRO A 715 -10.89 -23.07 16.93
C PRO A 715 -11.52 -24.18 16.08
N THR A 716 -11.75 -25.35 16.69
CA THR A 716 -12.29 -26.53 15.99
C THR A 716 -13.67 -26.30 15.37
N ASP A 717 -14.42 -25.33 15.90
CA ASP A 717 -15.69 -24.87 15.36
C ASP A 717 -15.48 -23.55 14.57
N PRO A 718 -15.51 -23.56 13.22
CA PRO A 718 -15.38 -22.37 12.41
C PRO A 718 -16.60 -21.43 12.46
N SER A 719 -17.72 -21.87 13.07
CA SER A 719 -18.89 -21.02 13.34
C SER A 719 -18.79 -20.24 14.66
N SER A 720 -17.72 -20.45 15.44
CA SER A 720 -17.51 -19.74 16.70
C SER A 720 -17.26 -18.24 16.50
N ASP A 721 -18.16 -17.44 17.06
CA ASP A 721 -18.03 -15.98 17.22
C ASP A 721 -16.91 -15.57 18.19
N GLU A 722 -16.24 -16.53 18.86
CA GLU A 722 -15.15 -16.18 19.77
C GLU A 722 -13.92 -15.65 19.00
N PRO A 723 -13.37 -14.47 19.38
CA PRO A 723 -12.19 -13.89 18.75
C PRO A 723 -10.90 -14.60 19.24
N VAL A 724 -10.87 -15.93 19.22
CA VAL A 724 -9.80 -16.79 19.77
C VAL A 724 -9.07 -17.55 18.66
N PHE A 725 -7.76 -17.70 18.78
CA PHE A 725 -6.94 -18.52 17.88
C PHE A 725 -5.80 -19.22 18.63
N HIS A 726 -5.20 -20.22 17.98
CA HIS A 726 -4.15 -21.05 18.55
C HIS A 726 -2.86 -20.95 17.73
N ILE A 727 -1.73 -20.79 18.42
CA ILE A 727 -0.38 -20.90 17.84
C ILE A 727 0.27 -22.14 18.46
N SER A 728 0.60 -23.12 17.65
CA SER A 728 1.41 -24.27 18.04
C SER A 728 2.86 -24.04 17.61
N HIS A 729 3.77 -24.06 18.57
CA HIS A 729 5.22 -24.11 18.40
C HIS A 729 5.71 -25.46 18.95
N ILE A 730 6.92 -25.91 18.59
CA ILE A 730 7.44 -27.28 18.89
C ILE A 730 7.08 -27.76 20.31
N ASP A 731 7.46 -27.01 21.34
CA ASP A 731 7.21 -27.39 22.75
C ASP A 731 5.95 -26.77 23.38
N ARG A 732 5.21 -25.89 22.68
CA ARG A 732 4.24 -24.97 23.31
C ARG A 732 3.04 -24.64 22.44
N VAL A 733 1.84 -24.75 23.02
CA VAL A 733 0.61 -24.21 22.44
C VAL A 733 0.20 -22.93 23.18
N TYR A 734 -0.02 -21.86 22.43
CA TYR A 734 -0.57 -20.59 22.90
C TYR A 734 -2.02 -20.46 22.45
N THR A 735 -2.96 -20.27 23.38
CA THR A 735 -4.34 -19.87 23.07
C THR A 735 -4.48 -18.37 23.33
N LEU A 736 -4.71 -17.60 22.27
CA LEU A 736 -4.74 -16.15 22.27
C LEU A 736 -6.12 -15.65 21.83
N LYS A 737 -6.55 -14.52 22.39
CA LYS A 737 -7.80 -13.84 22.12
C LYS A 737 -7.51 -12.41 21.65
N THR A 738 -8.21 -11.93 20.63
CA THR A 738 -8.19 -10.55 20.16
C THR A 738 -9.45 -9.80 20.61
N ASP A 739 -9.49 -8.48 20.39
CA ASP A 739 -10.66 -7.65 20.70
C ASP A 739 -11.89 -8.00 19.87
N ASN A 740 -11.68 -8.42 18.61
CA ASN A 740 -12.74 -8.75 17.67
C ASN A 740 -12.31 -9.82 16.64
N ILE A 741 -13.28 -10.31 15.86
CA ILE A 741 -13.09 -11.37 14.85
C ILE A 741 -12.22 -10.90 13.66
N ASN A 742 -12.23 -9.61 13.33
CA ASN A 742 -11.42 -9.07 12.24
C ASN A 742 -9.93 -9.11 12.62
N GLU A 743 -9.59 -8.68 13.83
CA GLU A 743 -8.24 -8.82 14.40
C GLU A 743 -7.81 -10.30 14.47
N ARG A 744 -8.68 -11.21 14.96
CA ARG A 744 -8.40 -12.66 14.97
C ARG A 744 -7.98 -13.13 13.58
N THR A 745 -8.73 -12.71 12.57
CA THR A 745 -8.52 -13.09 11.17
C THR A 745 -7.24 -12.47 10.60
N ALA A 746 -6.96 -11.20 10.89
CA ALA A 746 -5.74 -10.50 10.47
C ALA A 746 -4.48 -11.14 11.07
N TRP A 747 -4.46 -11.42 12.37
CA TRP A 747 -3.37 -12.14 13.04
C TRP A 747 -3.14 -13.53 12.44
N VAL A 748 -4.20 -14.33 12.28
CA VAL A 748 -4.11 -15.68 11.71
C VAL A 748 -3.57 -15.66 10.27
N GLN A 749 -4.09 -14.78 9.41
CA GLN A 749 -3.65 -14.66 8.02
C GLN A 749 -2.19 -14.22 7.92
N LYS A 750 -1.78 -13.18 8.66
CA LYS A 750 -0.41 -12.65 8.60
C LYS A 750 0.62 -13.62 9.16
N ILE A 751 0.36 -14.28 10.30
CA ILE A 751 1.27 -15.29 10.85
C ILE A 751 1.41 -16.45 9.87
N LYS A 752 0.30 -16.94 9.29
CA LYS A 752 0.31 -18.03 8.31
C LYS A 752 1.13 -17.66 7.07
N ALA A 753 0.86 -16.51 6.45
CA ALA A 753 1.57 -16.08 5.25
C ALA A 753 3.08 -15.90 5.47
N ALA A 754 3.48 -15.33 6.61
CA ALA A 754 4.88 -15.16 6.98
C ALA A 754 5.58 -16.49 7.28
N SER A 755 4.91 -17.42 7.97
CA SER A 755 5.38 -18.79 8.21
C SER A 755 5.59 -19.57 6.90
N GLU A 756 4.59 -19.54 6.00
CA GLU A 756 4.69 -20.18 4.67
C GLU A 756 5.83 -19.59 3.84
N GLN A 757 6.01 -18.27 3.85
CA GLN A 757 7.13 -17.59 3.18
C GLN A 757 8.50 -18.02 3.77
N TYR A 758 8.62 -18.13 5.09
CA TYR A 758 9.86 -18.54 5.75
C TYR A 758 10.20 -19.99 5.35
N ILE A 759 9.25 -20.92 5.52
CA ILE A 759 9.42 -22.35 5.22
C ILE A 759 9.83 -22.56 3.75
N GLU A 760 9.16 -21.89 2.80
CA GLU A 760 9.49 -22.02 1.37
C GLU A 760 10.86 -21.39 1.02
N THR A 761 11.28 -20.33 1.72
CA THR A 761 12.60 -19.71 1.52
C THR A 761 13.73 -20.61 2.05
N GLU A 762 13.56 -21.19 3.24
CA GLU A 762 14.47 -22.21 3.78
C GLU A 762 14.56 -23.43 2.87
N LYS A 763 13.41 -23.94 2.39
CA LYS A 763 13.35 -25.08 1.48
C LYS A 763 14.14 -24.80 0.20
N LYS A 764 13.99 -23.62 -0.42
CA LYS A 764 14.78 -23.22 -1.60
C LYS A 764 16.28 -23.12 -1.30
N LYS A 765 16.68 -22.62 -0.12
CA LYS A 765 18.09 -22.60 0.33
C LYS A 765 18.65 -24.03 0.44
N ARG A 766 17.90 -24.94 1.08
CA ARG A 766 18.25 -26.36 1.25
C ARG A 766 18.29 -27.12 -0.08
N GLU A 767 17.36 -26.85 -0.99
CA GLU A 767 17.29 -27.48 -2.32
C GLU A 767 18.47 -27.04 -3.21
N LYS A 768 18.80 -25.74 -3.25
CA LYS A 768 20.01 -25.26 -3.94
C LYS A 768 21.28 -25.93 -3.40
N ALA A 769 21.42 -26.04 -2.07
CA ALA A 769 22.54 -26.75 -1.45
C ALA A 769 22.54 -28.26 -1.75
N TYR A 770 21.37 -28.90 -1.90
CA TYR A 770 21.28 -30.29 -2.32
C TYR A 770 21.65 -30.48 -3.80
N GLN A 771 21.14 -29.64 -4.70
CA GLN A 771 21.47 -29.67 -6.13
C GLN A 771 22.98 -29.43 -6.37
N ALA A 772 23.61 -28.53 -5.60
CA ALA A 772 25.05 -28.32 -5.62
C ALA A 772 25.85 -29.58 -5.21
N ARG A 773 25.36 -30.33 -4.21
CA ARG A 773 25.96 -31.60 -3.74
C ARG A 773 25.65 -32.82 -4.61
N SER A 774 24.53 -32.83 -5.34
CA SER A 774 24.07 -34.01 -6.09
C SER A 774 24.61 -34.08 -7.52
N GLN A 775 25.30 -33.03 -8.00
CA GLN A 775 26.08 -33.10 -9.23
C GLN A 775 27.16 -34.17 -9.13
N LYS A 776 26.95 -35.32 -9.79
CA LYS A 776 27.97 -36.35 -10.01
C LYS A 776 29.13 -35.75 -10.80
N THR A 777 30.18 -35.39 -10.10
CA THR A 777 31.38 -34.81 -10.68
C THR A 777 32.38 -35.93 -10.96
N SER A 778 32.53 -36.27 -12.25
CA SER A 778 33.66 -37.07 -12.72
C SER A 778 34.94 -36.27 -12.50
N GLY A 779 35.66 -36.59 -11.43
CA GLY A 779 36.92 -35.95 -11.08
C GLY A 779 38.15 -36.76 -11.51
N ILE A 780 39.31 -36.11 -11.52
CA ILE A 780 40.63 -36.73 -11.66
C ILE A 780 41.13 -37.37 -10.35
N GLY A 781 40.37 -37.23 -9.25
CA GLY A 781 40.69 -37.77 -7.94
C GLY A 781 39.68 -37.38 -6.88
N ARG A 782 40.02 -37.74 -5.63
CA ARG A 782 39.30 -37.37 -4.42
C ARG A 782 40.24 -36.76 -3.36
N LEU A 783 39.72 -35.83 -2.59
CA LEU A 783 40.36 -35.27 -1.40
C LEU A 783 39.48 -35.58 -0.18
N MET A 784 40.01 -36.37 0.74
CA MET A 784 39.43 -36.55 2.08
C MET A 784 39.91 -35.41 2.97
N VAL A 785 38.98 -34.77 3.68
CA VAL A 785 39.25 -33.67 4.61
C VAL A 785 38.67 -34.02 5.98
N HIS A 786 39.52 -34.06 6.99
CA HIS A 786 39.16 -34.26 8.39
C HIS A 786 39.42 -32.99 9.19
N VAL A 787 38.35 -32.25 9.51
CA VAL A 787 38.40 -31.06 10.38
C VAL A 787 38.34 -31.54 11.83
N ILE A 788 39.48 -31.46 12.52
CA ILE A 788 39.65 -32.00 13.87
C ILE A 788 39.05 -31.00 14.87
N GLU A 789 39.63 -29.82 14.93
CA GLU A 789 39.26 -28.75 15.86
C GLU A 789 39.66 -27.37 15.33
N ALA A 790 39.15 -26.32 15.97
CA ALA A 790 39.71 -24.98 15.88
C ALA A 790 40.03 -24.45 17.27
N THR A 791 40.93 -23.46 17.34
CA THR A 791 41.43 -22.86 18.58
C THR A 791 41.46 -21.34 18.47
N GLU A 792 41.30 -20.66 19.61
CA GLU A 792 41.39 -19.20 19.75
C GLU A 792 40.48 -18.39 18.80
N LEU A 793 39.31 -18.93 18.45
CA LEU A 793 38.34 -18.22 17.63
C LEU A 793 37.90 -16.90 18.27
N LYS A 794 37.63 -15.89 17.43
CA LYS A 794 37.00 -14.63 17.84
C LYS A 794 35.72 -14.91 18.64
N ALA A 795 35.53 -14.22 19.76
CA ALA A 795 34.25 -14.22 20.48
C ALA A 795 33.30 -13.19 19.88
N CYS A 796 32.07 -13.60 19.54
CA CYS A 796 31.04 -12.70 19.04
C CYS A 796 29.91 -12.40 20.05
N LYS A 797 29.78 -13.21 21.11
CA LYS A 797 28.74 -13.00 22.13
C LYS A 797 29.19 -12.17 23.34
N PRO A 798 28.26 -11.50 24.06
CA PRO A 798 28.56 -10.77 25.30
C PRO A 798 29.14 -11.61 26.45
N ASN A 799 28.97 -12.95 26.43
CA ASN A 799 29.57 -13.86 27.41
C ASN A 799 31.04 -14.21 27.10
N GLY A 800 31.64 -13.63 26.06
CA GLY A 800 33.02 -13.92 25.64
C GLY A 800 33.18 -15.30 24.99
N LYS A 801 32.11 -15.85 24.40
CA LYS A 801 32.09 -17.13 23.68
C LYS A 801 31.44 -16.98 22.29
N SER A 802 31.34 -18.10 21.59
CA SER A 802 30.66 -18.25 20.29
C SER A 802 30.01 -19.64 20.19
N ASN A 803 29.10 -19.82 19.21
CA ASN A 803 28.53 -21.08 18.75
C ASN A 803 29.18 -21.56 17.43
N PRO A 804 30.49 -21.85 17.37
CA PRO A 804 31.17 -22.07 16.10
C PRO A 804 30.68 -23.33 15.35
N TYR A 805 30.54 -23.19 14.04
CA TYR A 805 30.56 -24.26 13.06
C TYR A 805 31.54 -23.92 11.93
N CYS A 806 31.84 -24.92 11.09
CA CYS A 806 32.74 -24.78 9.95
C CYS A 806 32.03 -25.21 8.67
N GLU A 807 32.14 -24.39 7.61
CA GLU A 807 31.82 -24.75 6.24
C GLU A 807 33.12 -25.06 5.49
N ILE A 808 33.15 -26.17 4.76
CA ILE A 808 34.26 -26.58 3.91
C ILE A 808 33.73 -26.67 2.48
N SER A 809 34.34 -25.96 1.54
CA SER A 809 33.90 -25.92 0.15
C SER A 809 35.05 -26.06 -0.86
N MET A 810 34.74 -26.59 -2.04
CA MET A 810 35.66 -26.73 -3.17
C MET A 810 34.86 -26.67 -4.49
N GLY A 811 34.93 -25.53 -5.17
CA GLY A 811 34.07 -25.23 -6.32
C GLY A 811 32.59 -25.26 -5.94
N SER A 812 31.81 -26.15 -6.57
CA SER A 812 30.36 -26.32 -6.30
C SER A 812 30.05 -27.26 -5.13
N GLN A 813 31.04 -27.91 -4.53
CA GLN A 813 30.84 -28.83 -3.41
C GLN A 813 30.98 -28.08 -2.07
N SER A 814 30.06 -28.31 -1.13
CA SER A 814 30.11 -27.76 0.24
C SER A 814 29.61 -28.77 1.28
N TYR A 815 30.28 -28.79 2.43
CA TYR A 815 29.94 -29.55 3.63
C TYR A 815 29.99 -28.64 4.86
N THR A 816 29.14 -28.91 5.85
CA THR A 816 29.04 -28.09 7.06
C THR A 816 29.12 -28.98 8.31
N THR A 817 29.92 -28.58 9.30
CA THR A 817 29.98 -29.27 10.59
C THR A 817 28.75 -28.98 11.46
N ARG A 818 28.59 -29.75 12.54
CA ARG A 818 27.65 -29.39 13.62
C ARG A 818 28.14 -28.13 14.35
N THR A 819 27.21 -27.25 14.73
CA THR A 819 27.47 -26.19 15.70
C THR A 819 27.80 -26.77 17.06
N LEU A 820 28.80 -26.22 17.73
CA LEU A 820 29.09 -26.46 19.14
C LEU A 820 28.82 -25.16 19.92
N GLN A 821 28.19 -25.26 21.10
CA GLN A 821 27.74 -24.09 21.86
C GLN A 821 28.82 -23.54 22.80
N ASP A 822 28.81 -22.22 22.99
CA ASP A 822 29.61 -21.45 23.96
C ASP A 822 31.09 -21.86 24.09
N THR A 823 31.77 -22.03 22.95
CA THR A 823 33.20 -22.38 22.89
C THR A 823 33.95 -21.56 21.85
N LEU A 824 35.20 -21.22 22.15
CA LEU A 824 36.18 -20.66 21.19
C LEU A 824 37.18 -21.71 20.70
N ASN A 825 37.08 -22.93 21.24
CA ASN A 825 37.97 -24.05 20.93
C ASN A 825 37.13 -25.31 20.57
N PRO A 826 36.37 -25.30 19.46
CA PRO A 826 35.48 -26.39 19.07
C PRO A 826 36.24 -27.62 18.57
N LYS A 827 35.86 -28.82 19.07
CA LYS A 827 36.36 -30.12 18.60
C LYS A 827 35.28 -30.86 17.80
N TRP A 828 35.31 -30.78 16.47
CA TRP A 828 34.29 -31.38 15.61
C TRP A 828 34.58 -32.84 15.27
N ASN A 829 35.82 -33.19 14.93
CA ASN A 829 36.22 -34.49 14.36
C ASN A 829 35.35 -34.88 13.14
N PHE A 830 35.17 -33.93 12.22
CA PHE A 830 34.26 -34.04 11.08
C PHE A 830 35.00 -34.45 9.80
N ASN A 831 34.50 -35.46 9.10
CA ASN A 831 35.09 -36.00 7.88
C ASN A 831 34.19 -35.74 6.67
N CYS A 832 34.77 -35.29 5.57
CA CYS A 832 34.11 -35.12 4.28
C CYS A 832 35.03 -35.49 3.10
N GLN A 833 34.44 -35.72 1.92
CA GLN A 833 35.16 -36.07 0.70
C GLN A 833 34.77 -35.11 -0.42
N PHE A 834 35.75 -34.59 -1.15
CA PHE A 834 35.56 -33.80 -2.36
C PHE A 834 36.07 -34.56 -3.58
N PHE A 835 35.40 -34.43 -4.72
CA PHE A 835 35.93 -34.82 -6.03
C PHE A 835 36.70 -33.66 -6.66
N ILE A 836 37.87 -33.93 -7.21
CA ILE A 836 38.77 -32.93 -7.79
C ILE A 836 38.52 -32.88 -9.29
N LYS A 837 38.18 -31.71 -9.82
CA LYS A 837 38.00 -31.46 -11.26
C LYS A 837 39.34 -31.11 -11.90
N ASP A 838 40.07 -30.18 -11.30
CA ASP A 838 41.36 -29.66 -11.80
C ASP A 838 42.27 -29.39 -10.59
N LEU A 839 43.42 -30.05 -10.55
CA LEU A 839 44.37 -29.95 -9.43
C LEU A 839 44.94 -28.52 -9.24
N TYR A 840 45.05 -27.76 -10.32
CA TYR A 840 45.67 -26.43 -10.36
C TYR A 840 44.65 -25.31 -10.18
N GLN A 841 43.38 -25.53 -10.53
CA GLN A 841 42.29 -24.56 -10.34
C GLN A 841 41.46 -24.80 -9.07
N ASP A 842 41.32 -26.05 -8.60
CA ASP A 842 40.56 -26.32 -7.39
C ASP A 842 41.29 -25.78 -6.14
N VAL A 843 40.54 -25.01 -5.35
CA VAL A 843 40.95 -24.45 -4.06
C VAL A 843 39.96 -24.92 -3.01
N LEU A 844 40.47 -25.54 -1.95
CA LEU A 844 39.70 -25.88 -0.76
C LEU A 844 39.59 -24.63 0.11
N CYS A 845 38.37 -24.16 0.37
CA CYS A 845 38.08 -23.09 1.32
C CYS A 845 37.50 -23.70 2.60
N ILE A 846 38.02 -23.27 3.75
CA ILE A 846 37.57 -23.67 5.09
C ILE A 846 37.19 -22.38 5.82
N THR A 847 35.90 -22.19 6.07
CA THR A 847 35.33 -20.97 6.67
C THR A 847 34.64 -21.30 7.97
N MET A 848 34.82 -20.46 8.98
CA MET A 848 34.27 -20.61 10.33
C MET A 848 33.21 -19.53 10.55
N PHE A 849 32.11 -19.92 11.18
CA PHE A 849 30.97 -19.06 11.44
C PHE A 849 30.46 -19.28 12.87
N ASP A 850 30.03 -18.22 13.54
CA ASP A 850 29.21 -18.29 14.74
C ASP A 850 27.75 -18.49 14.33
N ARG A 851 27.01 -19.36 15.01
CA ARG A 851 25.60 -19.56 14.70
C ARG A 851 24.70 -18.63 15.50
N ASP A 852 23.99 -17.77 14.78
CA ASP A 852 23.04 -16.81 15.30
C ASP A 852 21.59 -17.22 15.04
N GLN A 853 20.68 -16.79 15.91
CA GLN A 853 19.26 -17.09 15.84
C GLN A 853 18.48 -16.00 15.11
N PHE A 854 18.83 -14.72 15.34
CA PHE A 854 18.08 -13.58 14.83
C PHE A 854 18.73 -12.91 13.60
N SER A 855 20.04 -13.02 13.43
CA SER A 855 20.80 -12.47 12.29
C SER A 855 21.41 -13.58 11.41
N PRO A 856 21.95 -13.25 10.22
CA PRO A 856 22.90 -14.13 9.54
C PRO A 856 24.10 -14.46 10.44
N ASP A 857 24.59 -15.69 10.30
CA ASP A 857 25.73 -16.25 11.05
C ASP A 857 27.02 -15.39 10.95
N ASP A 858 27.56 -14.98 12.09
CA ASP A 858 28.72 -14.09 12.21
C ASP A 858 30.03 -14.74 11.71
N PHE A 859 30.86 -14.02 10.94
CA PHE A 859 32.09 -14.58 10.36
C PHE A 859 33.24 -14.67 11.40
N LEU A 860 33.81 -15.88 11.53
CA LEU A 860 34.92 -16.21 12.45
C LEU A 860 36.25 -16.49 11.75
N GLY A 861 36.37 -16.19 10.45
CA GLY A 861 37.61 -16.33 9.68
C GLY A 861 37.58 -17.43 8.62
N ARG A 862 38.49 -17.35 7.64
CA ARG A 862 38.63 -18.35 6.58
C ARG A 862 40.08 -18.69 6.27
N THR A 863 40.31 -19.85 5.68
CA THR A 863 41.62 -20.24 5.12
C THR A 863 41.42 -20.98 3.80
N GLU A 864 42.32 -20.73 2.84
CA GLU A 864 42.19 -21.21 1.46
C GLU A 864 43.45 -21.95 1.02
N ILE A 865 43.27 -23.12 0.41
CA ILE A 865 44.34 -24.07 0.11
C ILE A 865 44.19 -24.61 -1.32
N PRO A 866 45.04 -24.20 -2.27
CA PRO A 866 45.07 -24.81 -3.60
C PRO A 866 45.41 -26.30 -3.52
N VAL A 867 44.65 -27.15 -4.23
CA VAL A 867 44.82 -28.62 -4.15
C VAL A 867 46.22 -29.07 -4.62
N ALA A 868 46.82 -28.38 -5.60
CA ALA A 868 48.21 -28.58 -6.00
C ALA A 868 49.23 -28.42 -4.85
N LYS A 869 48.97 -27.55 -3.86
CA LYS A 869 49.82 -27.40 -2.67
C LYS A 869 49.73 -28.64 -1.79
N ILE A 870 48.52 -29.15 -1.57
CA ILE A 870 48.25 -30.39 -0.81
C ILE A 870 48.98 -31.58 -1.46
N ARG A 871 48.91 -31.72 -2.80
CA ARG A 871 49.65 -32.77 -3.54
C ARG A 871 51.16 -32.73 -3.25
N THR A 872 51.76 -31.56 -3.46
CA THR A 872 53.23 -31.36 -3.36
C THR A 872 53.76 -31.66 -1.95
N GLU A 873 52.92 -31.54 -0.93
CA GLU A 873 53.26 -31.85 0.47
C GLU A 873 53.00 -33.33 0.80
N GLN A 874 51.89 -33.90 0.32
CA GLN A 874 51.54 -35.31 0.52
C GLN A 874 52.51 -36.26 -0.18
N GLU A 875 53.01 -35.92 -1.39
CA GLU A 875 54.06 -36.66 -2.09
C GLU A 875 55.34 -36.85 -1.25
N ARG A 876 55.57 -35.99 -0.25
CA ARG A 876 56.76 -36.05 0.62
C ARG A 876 56.54 -36.83 1.93
N LYS A 877 55.29 -36.98 2.40
CA LYS A 877 54.99 -37.41 3.78
C LYS A 877 53.71 -38.24 3.98
N GLY A 878 52.92 -38.50 2.93
CA GLY A 878 51.60 -39.14 3.05
C GLY A 878 50.52 -38.19 3.60
N PRO A 879 49.40 -38.72 4.12
CA PRO A 879 48.30 -37.93 4.66
C PRO A 879 48.77 -36.93 5.72
N THR A 880 48.55 -35.65 5.48
CA THR A 880 49.19 -34.57 6.25
C THR A 880 48.18 -33.83 7.13
N THR A 881 48.45 -33.76 8.43
CA THR A 881 47.75 -32.86 9.36
C THR A 881 48.43 -31.48 9.36
N LYS A 882 47.62 -30.41 9.32
CA LYS A 882 48.08 -29.02 9.33
C LYS A 882 47.37 -28.20 10.39
N HIS A 883 48.12 -27.24 10.90
CA HIS A 883 47.61 -26.08 11.61
C HIS A 883 47.54 -24.91 10.62
N LEU A 884 46.40 -24.24 10.56
CA LEU A 884 46.13 -23.21 9.56
C LEU A 884 45.57 -21.98 10.26
N LEU A 885 46.24 -20.84 10.07
CA LEU A 885 45.74 -19.54 10.52
C LEU A 885 44.48 -19.17 9.75
N LEU A 886 43.54 -18.55 10.47
CA LEU A 886 42.35 -17.94 9.89
C LEU A 886 42.66 -16.50 9.50
N HIS A 887 42.27 -16.15 8.28
CA HIS A 887 42.45 -14.82 7.72
C HIS A 887 41.16 -14.00 7.86
N GLU A 888 41.29 -12.68 7.71
CA GLU A 888 40.22 -11.67 7.88
C GLU A 888 39.66 -11.55 9.30
N VAL A 889 40.32 -12.18 10.29
CA VAL A 889 40.04 -12.09 11.73
C VAL A 889 41.32 -11.87 12.53
N PRO A 890 41.25 -11.28 13.74
CA PRO A 890 42.44 -11.00 14.56
C PRO A 890 43.02 -12.25 15.25
N THR A 891 42.21 -13.29 15.46
CA THR A 891 42.59 -14.55 16.11
C THR A 891 41.84 -15.71 15.48
N GLY A 892 42.39 -16.93 15.63
CA GLY A 892 41.74 -18.17 15.21
C GLY A 892 42.66 -19.04 14.36
N GLU A 893 42.70 -20.33 14.69
CA GLU A 893 43.44 -21.36 13.97
C GLU A 893 42.59 -22.63 13.81
N VAL A 894 42.79 -23.38 12.73
CA VAL A 894 42.06 -24.63 12.45
C VAL A 894 43.00 -25.80 12.16
N TRP A 895 42.68 -26.95 12.75
CA TRP A 895 43.43 -28.19 12.71
C TRP A 895 42.76 -29.14 11.71
N VAL A 896 43.40 -29.37 10.57
CA VAL A 896 42.80 -30.13 9.46
C VAL A 896 43.78 -31.15 8.91
N ARG A 897 43.31 -32.38 8.70
CA ARG A 897 44.06 -33.44 8.03
C ARG A 897 43.54 -33.69 6.62
N PHE A 898 44.46 -33.80 5.69
CA PHE A 898 44.21 -34.03 4.27
C PHE A 898 44.69 -35.43 3.86
N ASP A 899 43.91 -36.12 3.04
CA ASP A 899 44.36 -37.29 2.28
C ASP A 899 43.85 -37.19 0.83
N LEU A 900 44.78 -36.86 -0.07
CA LEU A 900 44.59 -36.74 -1.50
C LEU A 900 44.86 -38.09 -2.20
N GLN A 901 43.91 -38.54 -3.01
CA GLN A 901 44.04 -39.74 -3.84
C GLN A 901 43.59 -39.41 -5.27
N LEU A 902 44.54 -39.37 -6.20
CA LEU A 902 44.23 -39.22 -7.63
C LEU A 902 43.82 -40.58 -8.21
N PHE A 903 42.93 -40.58 -9.21
CA PHE A 903 42.54 -41.80 -9.90
C PHE A 903 43.56 -42.12 -10.99
N ASP A 904 44.10 -43.33 -10.99
CA ASP A 904 45.06 -43.77 -12.00
C ASP A 904 44.41 -43.76 -13.41
N GLN A 905 45.07 -43.09 -14.36
CA GLN A 905 44.66 -43.06 -15.78
C GLN A 905 44.74 -44.43 -16.49
N LYS A 906 45.15 -45.50 -15.80
CA LYS A 906 45.39 -46.83 -16.39
C LYS A 906 44.17 -47.74 -16.51
N THR A 907 42.99 -47.30 -16.07
CA THR A 907 41.77 -48.14 -16.03
C THR A 907 40.57 -47.54 -16.77
N LEU A 908 40.83 -46.62 -17.71
CA LEU A 908 39.84 -45.98 -18.59
C LEU A 908 40.30 -46.05 -20.06
N LEU A 909 40.50 -47.27 -20.55
CA LEU A 909 40.66 -47.64 -21.96
C LEU A 909 39.81 -48.88 -22.25
#